data_AF-A0A7C9LRU2-F1
#
_entry.id   AF-A0A7C9LRU2-F1
#
_cell.length_a   1.000
_cell.length_b   1.000
_cell.length_c   1.000
_cell.angle_alpha   90.00
_cell.angle_beta   90.00
_cell.angle_gamma   90.00
#
_symmetry.space_group_name_H-M   'P 1'
#
loop_
_entity.id
_entity.type
_entity.pdbx_description
1 polymer ?
#
loop_
_entity_poly.entity_id
_entity_poly.type
_entity_poly.pdbx_seq_one_letter_code
_entity_poly.pdbx_strand_id
1 'polypeptide(L)'
;MFRFRVSGTDLPAYWLDVELTPQATLDDLDRFLRDLWLDCCGHLSSFTIGPQDDSNFDPYRAPRRTRQPPLAKLGLQPGDKFGYTYDFGSSTNLTVQVQAYEAVSGKATGKIKLLARNLAPVLMCSLCEKPAKWVHSWEADDATGGPLLYCGAHGQKTRDEQLPVVNSPRMGVCGYAGGSDESWPPTPSTPTNGQDPSEADPQTRTLMQTSTSPEDTSVPDQDLDQEVLAYVQTLPLQAETVWLVAVQEMPDLLPPEEGVPAVVLVVDAASGQIVTSEVTTDITAQVVQEIVIETILDPEADGLRPQRPGQIFTLDAALAFSLHTTLASLGIRVERRDSPELEALLAHLTEEVGAEMQAQIESQRPHAFLQDVPDQDVKALLEAFARFVNAKPWQNFAPDKPVRVSWTNSDGTPGQLYATVMGDLGEVFGLALYPDWLRYSKHILNSFNPELVLLATGGLESLTLSQREELQPEDWERFRAVGLPARAKAAPALVRVGLTGTQPPTVPLPPLTAVLTILSERAERRASPVTSLKAASVGVSVKYPADPRDELSPEARRGSIELRVKSSAGPFAYDGEVVITGPPEMLVRQAFAQARRLLDQKSMQGRTVYLPYHLESAGQALEDGGLYGDLHVRVWENRLGSPALTLAHLTPTGPLIDGGLATIEVQAQGAEVTGLTVELQAVNPRSG
;
A
#
# COMPACT_ATOMS: atom_id res chain seq x y z
N MET A 1 -23.70 -22.03 20.11
CA MET A 1 -22.64 -21.01 20.12
C MET A 1 -21.35 -21.65 19.68
N PHE A 2 -20.57 -20.93 18.90
CA PHE A 2 -19.17 -21.26 18.66
C PHE A 2 -18.32 -20.68 19.78
N ARG A 3 -17.28 -21.41 20.19
CA ARG A 3 -16.19 -20.87 21.01
C ARG A 3 -14.92 -20.90 20.18
N PHE A 4 -14.34 -19.75 19.90
CA PHE A 4 -13.06 -19.65 19.22
C PHE A 4 -11.97 -19.23 20.18
N ARG A 5 -10.78 -19.78 19.99
CA ARG A 5 -9.53 -19.25 20.52
C ARG A 5 -8.82 -18.51 19.39
N VAL A 6 -8.54 -17.24 19.59
CA VAL A 6 -7.75 -16.43 18.68
C VAL A 6 -6.40 -16.16 19.34
N SER A 7 -5.30 -16.41 18.64
CA SER A 7 -3.95 -16.19 19.15
C SER A 7 -3.06 -15.54 18.10
N GLY A 8 -2.07 -14.77 18.53
CA GLY A 8 -1.01 -14.33 17.62
C GLY A 8 -0.33 -15.53 16.99
N THR A 9 -0.20 -15.55 15.65
CA THR A 9 0.42 -16.66 14.94
C THR A 9 1.90 -16.78 15.32
N ASP A 10 2.61 -15.65 15.32
CA ASP A 10 4.02 -15.58 15.70
C ASP A 10 4.22 -15.30 17.20
N LEU A 11 3.17 -14.84 17.89
CA LEU A 11 3.18 -14.48 19.31
C LEU A 11 2.05 -15.18 20.08
N PRO A 12 2.10 -16.52 20.25
CA PRO A 12 1.01 -17.31 20.84
C PRO A 12 0.77 -17.03 22.33
N ALA A 13 1.66 -16.28 22.98
CA ALA A 13 1.45 -15.77 24.33
C ALA A 13 0.27 -14.79 24.42
N TYR A 14 -0.01 -14.08 23.33
CA TYR A 14 -1.21 -13.26 23.18
C TYR A 14 -2.35 -14.13 22.66
N TRP A 15 -3.43 -14.23 23.45
CA TRP A 15 -4.62 -14.97 23.06
C TRP A 15 -5.88 -14.44 23.72
N LEU A 16 -7.00 -14.66 23.04
CA LEU A 16 -8.35 -14.41 23.53
C LEU A 16 -9.28 -15.58 23.19
N ASP A 17 -10.20 -15.87 24.09
CA ASP A 17 -11.32 -16.78 23.86
C ASP A 17 -12.58 -15.95 23.65
N VAL A 18 -13.32 -16.23 22.57
CA VAL A 18 -14.55 -15.54 22.21
C VAL A 18 -15.69 -16.53 22.01
N GLU A 19 -16.89 -16.10 22.36
CA GLU A 19 -18.14 -16.78 22.07
C GLU A 19 -18.85 -16.08 20.91
N LEU A 20 -19.30 -16.84 19.90
CA LEU A 20 -20.02 -16.32 18.75
C LEU A 20 -21.35 -17.04 18.55
N THR A 21 -22.37 -16.28 18.16
CA THR A 21 -23.64 -16.85 17.72
C THR A 21 -23.47 -17.56 16.37
N PRO A 22 -24.25 -18.62 16.08
CA PRO A 22 -24.20 -19.28 14.77
C PRO A 22 -24.50 -18.34 13.59
N GLN A 23 -25.16 -17.21 13.87
CA GLN A 23 -25.60 -16.23 12.88
C GLN A 23 -24.60 -15.07 12.70
N ALA A 24 -23.53 -15.04 13.49
CA ALA A 24 -22.42 -14.12 13.27
C ALA A 24 -21.77 -14.42 11.90
N THR A 25 -21.20 -13.40 11.28
CA THR A 25 -20.39 -13.51 10.07
C THR A 25 -18.90 -13.38 10.40
N LEU A 26 -18.04 -13.60 9.40
CA LEU A 26 -16.61 -13.31 9.55
C LEU A 26 -16.37 -11.80 9.70
N ASP A 27 -17.15 -10.95 9.05
CA ASP A 27 -17.11 -9.49 9.25
C ASP A 27 -17.44 -9.07 10.69
N ASP A 28 -18.38 -9.76 11.36
CA ASP A 28 -18.66 -9.47 12.78
C ASP A 28 -17.41 -9.78 13.64
N LEU A 29 -16.70 -10.88 13.36
CA LEU A 29 -15.48 -11.28 14.07
C LEU A 29 -14.31 -10.34 13.76
N ASP A 30 -14.16 -9.93 12.50
CA ASP A 30 -13.18 -8.95 12.07
C ASP A 30 -13.30 -7.64 12.84
N ARG A 31 -14.50 -7.03 12.84
CA ARG A 31 -14.78 -5.79 13.57
C ARG A 31 -14.47 -5.93 15.06
N PHE A 32 -14.86 -7.05 15.67
CA PHE A 32 -14.56 -7.32 17.08
C PHE A 32 -13.06 -7.37 17.37
N LEU A 33 -12.27 -8.03 16.52
CA LEU A 33 -10.81 -8.12 16.70
C LEU A 33 -10.12 -6.77 16.47
N ARG A 34 -10.61 -5.99 15.50
CA ARG A 34 -10.17 -4.62 15.21
C ARG A 34 -10.35 -3.72 16.43
N ASP A 35 -11.57 -3.61 16.92
CA ASP A 35 -11.93 -2.74 18.04
C ASP A 35 -11.14 -3.08 19.32
N LEU A 36 -10.98 -4.37 19.60
CA LEU A 36 -10.38 -4.83 20.85
C LEU A 36 -8.85 -4.89 20.80
N TRP A 37 -8.24 -5.17 19.64
CA TRP A 37 -6.89 -5.73 19.61
C TRP A 37 -5.97 -5.27 18.48
N LEU A 38 -6.47 -4.62 17.43
CA LEU A 38 -5.69 -4.43 16.20
C LEU A 38 -5.80 -3.05 15.55
N ASP A 39 -6.93 -2.36 15.62
CA ASP A 39 -7.13 -1.18 14.77
C ASP A 39 -6.51 0.09 15.35
N CYS A 40 -5.99 0.92 14.45
CA CYS A 40 -5.45 2.24 14.70
C CYS A 40 -5.74 3.21 13.53
N CYS A 41 -5.91 2.69 12.30
CA CYS A 41 -5.96 3.49 11.06
C CYS A 41 -6.89 2.90 9.96
N GLY A 42 -7.69 1.87 10.25
CA GLY A 42 -8.68 1.32 9.32
C GLY A 42 -8.13 0.47 8.16
N HIS A 43 -7.02 -0.25 8.35
CA HIS A 43 -6.39 -1.06 7.29
C HIS A 43 -7.24 -2.27 6.85
N LEU A 44 -6.90 -2.90 5.72
CA LEU A 44 -7.60 -4.10 5.21
C LEU A 44 -7.29 -5.37 6.03
N SER A 45 -8.17 -6.38 5.96
CA SER A 45 -8.01 -7.69 6.61
C SER A 45 -8.59 -8.84 5.79
N SER A 46 -8.20 -10.08 6.11
CA SER A 46 -8.73 -11.29 5.46
C SER A 46 -8.74 -12.51 6.39
N PHE A 47 -9.61 -13.50 6.09
CA PHE A 47 -9.63 -14.83 6.72
C PHE A 47 -9.27 -15.93 5.71
N THR A 48 -8.56 -16.96 6.16
CA THR A 48 -8.12 -18.09 5.32
C THR A 48 -8.62 -19.41 5.90
N ILE A 49 -9.77 -19.92 5.41
CA ILE A 49 -10.46 -21.12 5.92
C ILE A 49 -10.35 -22.29 4.93
N GLY A 50 -9.59 -23.32 5.30
CA GLY A 50 -9.44 -24.55 4.50
C GLY A 50 -8.64 -24.38 3.19
N PRO A 51 -8.34 -25.48 2.47
CA PRO A 51 -7.86 -25.39 1.11
C PRO A 51 -9.00 -24.81 0.25
N GLN A 52 -8.69 -23.77 -0.53
CA GLN A 52 -9.61 -23.16 -1.48
C GLN A 52 -9.83 -24.14 -2.64
N ASP A 53 -10.66 -25.15 -2.41
CA ASP A 53 -11.04 -26.15 -3.40
C ASP A 53 -12.17 -25.58 -4.28
N ASP A 54 -11.83 -24.54 -5.04
CA ASP A 54 -12.53 -24.29 -6.29
C ASP A 54 -12.08 -25.37 -7.27
N SER A 55 -12.67 -26.56 -7.14
CA SER A 55 -12.57 -27.65 -8.12
C SER A 55 -13.09 -27.27 -9.51
N ASN A 56 -13.59 -26.03 -9.66
CA ASN A 56 -14.06 -25.42 -10.90
C ASN A 56 -13.33 -24.09 -11.20
N PHE A 57 -12.16 -23.85 -10.61
CA PHE A 57 -11.29 -22.70 -10.91
C PHE A 57 -10.79 -22.81 -12.36
N ASP A 58 -11.49 -22.14 -13.26
CA ASP A 58 -11.00 -21.83 -14.59
C ASP A 58 -10.37 -20.44 -14.52
N PRO A 59 -9.05 -20.32 -14.68
CA PRO A 59 -8.38 -19.03 -14.55
C PRO A 59 -8.85 -18.01 -15.58
N TYR A 60 -9.39 -18.45 -16.71
CA TYR A 60 -9.92 -17.57 -17.74
C TYR A 60 -11.38 -17.16 -17.48
N ARG A 61 -11.87 -17.27 -16.23
CA ARG A 61 -13.25 -16.98 -15.85
C ARG A 61 -13.32 -16.24 -14.51
N ALA A 62 -14.03 -15.10 -14.48
CA ALA A 62 -14.20 -14.32 -13.26
C ALA A 62 -14.92 -15.09 -12.13
N PRO A 63 -14.45 -14.99 -10.86
CA PRO A 63 -15.15 -15.51 -9.70
C PRO A 63 -16.41 -14.68 -9.41
N ARG A 64 -17.48 -15.34 -8.92
CA ARG A 64 -18.74 -14.66 -8.59
C ARG A 64 -18.63 -13.98 -7.21
N ARG A 65 -18.96 -12.69 -7.11
CA ARG A 65 -19.21 -12.03 -5.81
C ARG A 65 -20.42 -12.70 -5.12
N THR A 66 -20.18 -13.41 -4.02
CA THR A 66 -21.24 -14.03 -3.20
C THR A 66 -21.33 -13.34 -1.84
N ARG A 67 -22.55 -13.10 -1.36
CA ARG A 67 -22.82 -12.58 0.00
C ARG A 67 -22.19 -13.52 1.04
N GLN A 68 -21.45 -12.97 2.02
CA GLN A 68 -20.78 -13.81 3.02
C GLN A 68 -21.79 -14.67 3.80
N PRO A 69 -21.56 -15.98 3.93
CA PRO A 69 -22.44 -16.85 4.68
C PRO A 69 -22.26 -16.67 6.21
N PRO A 70 -23.30 -16.91 7.03
CA PRO A 70 -23.15 -17.03 8.48
C PRO A 70 -22.19 -18.17 8.87
N LEU A 71 -21.55 -18.08 10.05
CA LEU A 71 -20.62 -19.09 10.55
C LEU A 71 -21.20 -20.51 10.53
N ALA A 72 -22.49 -20.67 10.83
CA ALA A 72 -23.17 -21.97 10.79
C ALA A 72 -23.12 -22.67 9.42
N LYS A 73 -22.93 -21.92 8.34
CA LYS A 73 -22.86 -22.44 6.97
C LYS A 73 -21.44 -22.71 6.49
N LEU A 74 -20.42 -22.36 7.27
CA LEU A 74 -19.01 -22.57 6.92
C LEU A 74 -18.52 -23.99 7.20
N GLY A 75 -19.36 -24.86 7.79
CA GLY A 75 -19.02 -26.27 8.04
C GLY A 75 -17.99 -26.50 9.16
N LEU A 76 -17.61 -25.45 9.90
CA LEU A 76 -16.58 -25.48 10.95
C LEU A 76 -16.90 -26.51 12.05
N GLN A 77 -15.91 -27.34 12.36
CA GLN A 77 -15.96 -28.35 13.42
C GLN A 77 -15.02 -27.99 14.58
N PRO A 78 -15.32 -28.45 15.82
CA PRO A 78 -14.36 -28.37 16.92
C PRO A 78 -13.02 -29.01 16.54
N GLY A 79 -11.93 -28.26 16.72
CA GLY A 79 -10.57 -28.64 16.32
C GLY A 79 -10.04 -27.89 15.10
N ASP A 80 -10.91 -27.36 14.24
CA ASP A 80 -10.52 -26.64 13.01
C ASP A 80 -9.69 -25.39 13.33
N LYS A 81 -8.71 -25.11 12.46
CA LYS A 81 -7.86 -23.92 12.53
C LYS A 81 -7.87 -23.19 11.21
N PHE A 82 -7.95 -21.86 11.26
CA PHE A 82 -7.92 -21.00 10.09
C PHE A 82 -7.18 -19.69 10.39
N GLY A 83 -6.65 -19.07 9.34
CA GLY A 83 -5.85 -17.84 9.44
C GLY A 83 -6.71 -16.59 9.44
N TYR A 84 -6.16 -15.52 10.03
CA TYR A 84 -6.66 -14.15 9.90
C TYR A 84 -5.46 -13.20 9.80
N THR A 85 -5.49 -12.27 8.86
CA THR A 85 -4.43 -11.27 8.65
C THR A 85 -5.03 -9.88 8.67
N TYR A 86 -4.45 -8.98 9.47
CA TYR A 86 -4.81 -7.56 9.54
C TYR A 86 -3.63 -6.69 9.11
N ASP A 87 -3.90 -5.72 8.24
CA ASP A 87 -2.95 -4.81 7.59
C ASP A 87 -1.93 -5.52 6.69
N PHE A 88 -2.06 -5.41 5.36
CA PHE A 88 -1.14 -6.09 4.44
C PHE A 88 0.24 -5.42 4.32
N GLY A 89 0.39 -4.15 4.73
CA GLY A 89 1.68 -3.45 4.72
C GLY A 89 2.48 -3.71 5.99
N SER A 90 1.82 -3.84 7.15
CA SER A 90 2.45 -4.28 8.39
C SER A 90 1.62 -5.32 9.13
N SER A 91 1.69 -6.54 8.59
CA SER A 91 0.79 -7.63 8.94
C SER A 91 0.88 -8.11 10.38
N THR A 92 -0.29 -8.14 11.00
CA THR A 92 -0.54 -8.84 12.25
C THR A 92 -1.31 -10.12 11.93
N ASN A 93 -0.62 -11.26 11.98
CA ASN A 93 -1.19 -12.57 11.68
C ASN A 93 -1.74 -13.23 12.94
N LEU A 94 -3.00 -13.68 12.89
CA LEU A 94 -3.67 -14.42 13.94
C LEU A 94 -4.09 -15.82 13.47
N THR A 95 -4.11 -16.75 14.40
CA THR A 95 -4.68 -18.09 14.21
C THR A 95 -5.99 -18.18 14.99
N VAL A 96 -7.07 -18.55 14.30
CA VAL A 96 -8.37 -18.83 14.91
C VAL A 96 -8.56 -20.35 15.00
N GLN A 97 -8.82 -20.85 16.20
CA GLN A 97 -9.10 -22.25 16.45
C GLN A 97 -10.51 -22.43 17.01
N VAL A 98 -11.31 -23.29 16.39
CA VAL A 98 -12.63 -23.68 16.90
C VAL A 98 -12.44 -24.61 18.09
N GLN A 99 -12.76 -24.12 19.30
CA GLN A 99 -12.64 -24.90 20.53
C GLN A 99 -13.87 -25.78 20.75
N ALA A 100 -15.06 -25.23 20.50
CA ALA A 100 -16.32 -25.92 20.72
C ALA A 100 -17.44 -25.35 19.84
N TYR A 101 -18.47 -26.17 19.61
CA TYR A 101 -19.74 -25.77 19.03
C TYR A 101 -20.87 -26.44 19.80
N GLU A 102 -21.57 -25.68 20.66
CA GLU A 102 -22.45 -26.24 21.69
C GLU A 102 -23.79 -25.51 21.76
N ALA A 103 -24.84 -26.20 22.21
CA ALA A 103 -26.13 -25.58 22.51
C ALA A 103 -26.06 -24.92 23.89
N VAL A 104 -26.40 -23.62 23.96
CA VAL A 104 -26.35 -22.84 25.21
C VAL A 104 -27.77 -22.39 25.57
N SER A 105 -28.15 -22.52 26.84
CA SER A 105 -29.44 -22.05 27.35
C SER A 105 -29.39 -20.56 27.71
N GLY A 106 -30.20 -19.74 27.04
CA GLY A 106 -30.30 -18.30 27.29
C GLY A 106 -30.44 -17.48 26.00
N LYS A 107 -30.79 -16.19 26.10
CA LYS A 107 -30.72 -15.26 24.96
C LYS A 107 -29.33 -14.62 24.94
N ALA A 108 -28.67 -14.65 23.77
CA ALA A 108 -27.41 -13.95 23.57
C ALA A 108 -27.63 -12.44 23.75
N THR A 109 -26.71 -11.76 24.45
CA THR A 109 -26.73 -10.30 24.60
C THR A 109 -26.07 -9.58 23.42
N GLY A 110 -25.42 -10.32 22.51
CA GLY A 110 -24.75 -9.81 21.31
C GLY A 110 -24.30 -10.97 20.40
N LYS A 111 -23.82 -10.63 19.18
CA LYS A 111 -23.35 -11.64 18.21
C LYS A 111 -22.01 -12.28 18.60
N ILE A 112 -21.15 -11.52 19.30
CA ILE A 112 -19.80 -11.91 19.74
C ILE A 112 -19.58 -11.41 21.16
N LYS A 113 -18.88 -12.19 21.97
CA LYS A 113 -18.54 -11.84 23.36
C LYS A 113 -17.13 -12.32 23.72
N LEU A 114 -16.33 -11.47 24.37
CA LEU A 114 -15.07 -11.86 25.00
C LEU A 114 -15.35 -12.77 26.21
N LEU A 115 -14.72 -13.94 26.26
CA LEU A 115 -14.79 -14.87 27.40
C LEU A 115 -13.56 -14.76 28.29
N ALA A 116 -12.38 -14.71 27.68
CA ALA A 116 -11.11 -14.60 28.37
C ALA A 116 -10.05 -13.96 27.47
N ARG A 117 -9.06 -13.31 28.08
CA ARG A 117 -7.86 -12.78 27.43
C ARG A 117 -6.67 -13.07 28.33
N ASN A 118 -5.51 -13.36 27.74
CA ASN A 118 -4.27 -13.55 28.49
C ASN A 118 -3.96 -12.34 29.38
N LEU A 119 -3.21 -12.58 30.47
CA LEU A 119 -2.62 -11.49 31.24
C LEU A 119 -1.52 -10.82 30.39
N ALA A 120 -1.42 -9.50 30.49
CA ALA A 120 -0.36 -8.74 29.82
C ALA A 120 1.02 -9.33 30.20
N PRO A 121 1.85 -9.76 29.23
CA PRO A 121 3.17 -10.26 29.53
C PRO A 121 4.01 -9.18 30.22
N VAL A 122 4.72 -9.56 31.30
CA VAL A 122 5.68 -8.63 31.92
C VAL A 122 6.92 -8.60 31.05
N LEU A 123 7.04 -7.53 30.27
CA LEU A 123 8.19 -7.30 29.39
C LEU A 123 9.27 -6.52 30.15
N MET A 124 10.53 -6.87 29.94
CA MET A 124 11.68 -6.25 30.61
C MET A 124 12.33 -5.20 29.72
N CYS A 125 12.92 -4.17 30.32
CA CYS A 125 13.65 -3.16 29.58
C CYS A 125 14.91 -3.75 28.92
N SER A 126 15.19 -3.37 27.68
CA SER A 126 16.35 -3.84 26.91
C SER A 126 17.69 -3.37 27.50
N LEU A 127 17.68 -2.34 28.35
CA LEU A 127 18.87 -1.77 28.99
C LEU A 127 19.01 -2.13 30.48
N CYS A 128 17.94 -2.62 31.12
CA CYS A 128 17.96 -3.03 32.52
C CYS A 128 16.81 -3.98 32.86
N GLU A 129 16.89 -4.71 33.96
CA GLU A 129 15.91 -5.74 34.33
C GLU A 129 14.60 -5.19 34.96
N LYS A 130 14.27 -3.91 34.74
CA LYS A 130 13.02 -3.32 35.25
C LYS A 130 11.87 -3.52 34.25
N PRO A 131 10.61 -3.58 34.73
CA PRO A 131 9.45 -3.66 33.85
C PRO A 131 9.41 -2.51 32.84
N ALA A 132 9.23 -2.88 31.57
CA ALA A 132 9.07 -1.95 30.47
C ALA A 132 7.70 -1.27 30.54
N LYS A 133 7.68 0.01 30.17
CA LYS A 133 6.44 0.81 30.02
C LYS A 133 6.22 1.25 28.58
N TRP A 134 7.29 1.29 27.82
CA TRP A 134 7.33 1.85 26.48
C TRP A 134 8.02 0.89 25.54
N VAL A 135 7.53 0.83 24.31
CA VAL A 135 8.13 0.13 23.18
C VAL A 135 8.54 1.16 22.14
N HIS A 136 9.70 0.97 21.53
CA HIS A 136 10.10 1.81 20.40
C HIS A 136 9.21 1.52 19.20
N SER A 137 8.63 2.54 18.57
CA SER A 137 7.74 2.34 17.42
C SER A 137 8.48 2.09 16.10
N TRP A 138 9.77 2.42 16.06
CA TRP A 138 10.57 2.43 14.82
C TRP A 138 11.80 1.54 14.84
N GLU A 139 12.17 1.00 16.01
CA GLU A 139 13.40 0.22 16.17
C GLU A 139 13.10 -1.13 16.82
N ALA A 140 13.84 -2.14 16.39
CA ALA A 140 13.84 -3.47 16.97
C ALA A 140 15.27 -3.85 17.40
N ASP A 141 15.38 -4.76 18.35
CA ASP A 141 16.64 -5.32 18.80
C ASP A 141 17.37 -5.98 17.61
N ASP A 142 18.60 -5.53 17.36
CA ASP A 142 19.36 -5.93 16.17
C ASP A 142 19.82 -7.40 16.19
N ALA A 143 19.83 -8.05 17.36
CA ALA A 143 20.26 -9.45 17.48
C ALA A 143 19.08 -10.43 17.39
N THR A 144 17.92 -10.04 17.90
CA THR A 144 16.74 -10.91 18.04
C THR A 144 15.59 -10.53 17.10
N GLY A 145 15.61 -9.31 16.54
CA GLY A 145 14.49 -8.76 15.76
C GLY A 145 13.25 -8.44 16.60
N GLY A 146 13.32 -8.59 17.92
CA GLY A 146 12.21 -8.29 18.84
C GLY A 146 12.09 -6.78 19.15
N PRO A 147 10.98 -6.35 19.78
CA PRO A 147 10.77 -4.94 20.11
C PRO A 147 11.83 -4.41 21.10
N LEU A 148 12.31 -3.19 20.89
CA LEU A 148 13.10 -2.47 21.91
C LEU A 148 12.18 -1.92 22.99
N LEU A 149 12.48 -2.24 24.24
CA LEU A 149 11.60 -1.99 25.38
C LEU A 149 12.31 -1.12 26.41
N TYR A 150 11.62 -0.10 26.91
CA TYR A 150 12.19 0.86 27.86
C TYR A 150 11.37 0.94 29.15
N CYS A 151 12.07 0.93 30.28
CA CYS A 151 11.47 1.31 31.56
C CYS A 151 11.30 2.84 31.61
N GLY A 152 10.50 3.33 32.55
CA GLY A 152 10.19 4.77 32.63
C GLY A 152 11.39 5.72 32.76
N ALA A 153 12.52 5.26 33.29
CA ALA A 153 13.74 6.09 33.39
C ALA A 153 14.53 6.12 32.07
N HIS A 154 14.66 4.98 31.40
CA HIS A 154 15.39 4.89 30.12
C HIS A 154 14.57 5.43 28.94
N GLY A 155 13.24 5.39 29.01
CA GLY A 155 12.36 5.94 27.99
C GLY A 155 12.27 7.47 27.97
N GLN A 156 12.85 8.18 28.94
CA GLN A 156 12.78 9.66 28.96
C GLN A 156 13.52 10.33 27.79
N LYS A 157 14.49 9.65 27.17
CA LYS A 157 15.35 10.22 26.13
C LYS A 157 14.82 10.07 24.70
N THR A 158 13.85 9.20 24.47
CA THR A 158 13.30 8.88 23.13
C THR A 158 11.77 8.90 23.12
N ARG A 159 11.17 9.76 23.96
CA ARG A 159 9.73 9.69 24.32
C ARG A 159 8.79 9.94 23.13
N ASP A 160 9.24 10.71 22.15
CA ASP A 160 8.47 11.05 20.96
C ASP A 160 8.40 9.89 19.95
N GLU A 161 9.22 8.84 20.15
CA GLU A 161 9.37 7.67 19.27
C GLU A 161 8.92 6.37 19.98
N GLN A 162 8.12 6.51 21.03
CA GLN A 162 7.70 5.42 21.90
C GLN A 162 6.17 5.28 21.94
N LEU A 163 5.72 4.04 21.84
CA LEU A 163 4.33 3.65 22.09
C LEU A 163 4.21 2.94 23.44
N PRO A 164 3.02 2.95 24.07
CA PRO A 164 2.83 2.24 25.33
C PRO A 164 2.95 0.72 25.10
N VAL A 165 3.52 0.03 26.09
CA VAL A 165 3.44 -1.43 26.16
C VAL A 165 1.99 -1.81 26.46
N VAL A 166 1.37 -2.57 25.57
CA VAL A 166 -0.05 -2.96 25.61
C VAL A 166 -0.23 -4.46 25.42
N ASN A 167 -1.37 -4.99 25.82
CA ASN A 167 -1.62 -6.44 25.78
C ASN A 167 -2.09 -6.91 24.40
N SER A 168 -1.36 -6.61 23.32
CA SER A 168 -1.76 -6.94 21.95
C SER A 168 -0.58 -7.47 21.12
N PRO A 169 -0.82 -8.40 20.18
CA PRO A 169 0.19 -8.83 19.22
C PRO A 169 0.62 -7.72 18.24
N ARG A 170 -0.12 -6.61 18.14
CA ARG A 170 0.22 -5.43 17.31
C ARG A 170 1.00 -4.34 18.07
N MET A 171 1.36 -4.58 19.33
CA MET A 171 2.10 -3.62 20.14
C MET A 171 3.35 -3.08 19.41
N GLY A 172 3.48 -1.75 19.34
CA GLY A 172 4.64 -1.07 18.73
C GLY A 172 4.51 -0.82 17.21
N VAL A 173 3.36 -1.09 16.59
CA VAL A 173 3.16 -0.97 15.14
C VAL A 173 2.16 0.15 14.81
N CYS A 174 2.45 0.97 13.80
CA CYS A 174 1.49 1.91 13.17
C CYS A 174 0.75 2.84 14.16
N GLY A 175 1.43 3.28 15.22
CA GLY A 175 0.81 4.17 16.23
C GLY A 175 -0.17 3.47 17.19
N TYR A 176 -0.32 2.15 17.13
CA TYR A 176 -1.26 1.40 17.96
C TYR A 176 -0.91 1.54 19.46
N ALA A 177 -1.81 2.17 20.22
CA ALA A 177 -1.64 2.50 21.63
C ALA A 177 -2.52 1.66 22.58
N GLY A 178 -3.16 0.59 22.06
CA GLY A 178 -4.09 -0.26 22.81
C GLY A 178 -5.51 -0.22 22.25
N GLY A 179 -6.30 -1.24 22.54
CA GLY A 179 -7.67 -1.36 22.05
C GLY A 179 -8.72 -0.82 23.02
N SER A 180 -9.99 -1.06 22.73
CA SER A 180 -11.12 -0.51 23.49
C SER A 180 -11.23 -0.96 24.96
N ASP A 181 -10.47 -1.96 25.40
CA ASP A 181 -10.46 -2.46 26.79
C ASP A 181 -9.07 -2.92 27.26
N GLU A 182 -8.19 -1.95 27.53
CA GLU A 182 -6.87 -2.16 28.16
C GLU A 182 -6.94 -2.23 29.70
N SER A 183 -8.14 -2.13 30.29
CA SER A 183 -8.35 -2.21 31.75
C SER A 183 -8.37 -3.65 32.29
N TRP A 184 -8.16 -4.64 31.41
CA TRP A 184 -8.19 -6.06 31.70
C TRP A 184 -6.82 -6.63 32.13
N PRO A 185 -6.75 -7.48 33.18
CA PRO A 185 -7.87 -7.95 34.00
C PRO A 185 -8.37 -6.85 34.96
N PRO A 186 -9.67 -6.83 35.30
CA PRO A 186 -10.18 -5.93 36.31
C PRO A 186 -9.40 -6.10 37.60
N THR A 187 -8.96 -4.98 38.19
CA THR A 187 -8.36 -4.98 39.53
C THR A 187 -9.35 -5.64 40.51
N PRO A 188 -8.90 -6.56 41.38
CA PRO A 188 -9.79 -7.14 42.38
C PRO A 188 -10.36 -6.00 43.24
N SER A 189 -11.67 -5.82 43.21
CA SER A 189 -12.35 -4.94 44.13
C SER A 189 -12.11 -5.46 45.55
N THR A 190 -11.52 -4.62 46.40
CA THR A 190 -11.42 -4.89 47.84
C THR A 190 -12.82 -5.25 48.35
N PRO A 191 -13.02 -6.40 49.03
CA PRO A 191 -14.34 -6.75 49.53
C PRO A 191 -14.74 -5.73 50.59
N THR A 192 -15.68 -4.85 50.26
CA THR A 192 -16.36 -4.01 51.24
C THR A 192 -17.26 -4.90 52.08
N ASN A 193 -16.89 -5.07 53.35
CA ASN A 193 -17.77 -5.60 54.39
C ASN A 193 -19.10 -4.84 54.36
N GLY A 194 -20.19 -5.61 54.35
CA GLY A 194 -21.54 -5.10 54.13
C GLY A 194 -22.07 -4.16 55.20
N GLN A 195 -23.08 -3.39 54.80
CA GLN A 195 -24.22 -3.01 55.63
C GLN A 195 -25.40 -2.61 54.74
N ASP A 196 -26.58 -2.93 55.25
CA ASP A 196 -27.91 -3.03 54.65
C ASP A 196 -28.54 -1.73 54.08
N PRO A 197 -29.68 -1.85 53.34
CA PRO A 197 -30.35 -0.76 52.63
C PRO A 197 -31.48 -0.13 53.47
N SER A 198 -31.46 1.19 53.64
CA SER A 198 -32.69 2.01 53.74
C SER A 198 -32.36 3.49 53.75
N GLU A 199 -32.89 4.25 52.79
CA GLU A 199 -33.89 5.30 53.03
C GLU A 199 -34.17 6.09 51.75
N ALA A 200 -35.43 6.47 51.61
CA ALA A 200 -36.05 7.03 50.42
C ALA A 200 -35.90 8.57 50.34
N ASP A 201 -35.67 9.07 49.11
CA ASP A 201 -36.26 10.22 48.36
C ASP A 201 -36.84 11.46 49.12
N PRO A 202 -37.03 12.68 48.52
CA PRO A 202 -36.92 13.06 47.10
C PRO A 202 -36.45 14.52 46.74
N GLN A 203 -36.42 14.79 45.42
CA GLN A 203 -36.49 16.09 44.69
C GLN A 203 -35.17 16.91 44.57
N THR A 204 -34.71 17.40 43.41
CA THR A 204 -35.44 18.04 42.31
C THR A 204 -34.55 18.18 41.05
N ARG A 205 -35.13 17.93 39.84
CA ARG A 205 -34.95 18.65 38.54
C ARG A 205 -33.51 19.02 38.06
N THR A 206 -33.04 18.69 36.84
CA THR A 206 -33.68 18.79 35.52
C THR A 206 -32.88 18.02 34.45
N LEU A 207 -33.63 17.47 33.50
CA LEU A 207 -33.31 16.83 32.22
C LEU A 207 -32.16 17.45 31.38
N MET A 208 -31.33 16.57 30.80
CA MET A 208 -31.01 16.62 29.37
C MET A 208 -31.06 15.20 28.82
N GLN A 209 -32.03 14.97 27.93
CA GLN A 209 -32.14 13.81 27.06
C GLN A 209 -31.37 14.09 25.77
N THR A 210 -30.56 13.15 25.33
CA THR A 210 -30.34 12.90 23.90
C THR A 210 -30.64 11.44 23.63
N SER A 211 -31.83 11.23 23.08
CA SER A 211 -32.30 9.98 22.51
C SER A 211 -31.82 9.87 21.07
N THR A 212 -31.38 8.66 20.75
CA THR A 212 -31.19 8.05 19.45
C THR A 212 -32.32 8.32 18.44
N SER A 213 -31.98 8.31 17.15
CA SER A 213 -32.83 7.88 16.04
C SER A 213 -31.97 7.54 14.80
N PRO A 214 -32.49 6.73 13.86
CA PRO A 214 -31.74 5.63 13.25
C PRO A 214 -31.51 5.79 11.73
N GLU A 215 -30.73 4.85 11.22
CA GLU A 215 -30.47 4.48 9.82
C GLU A 215 -31.63 4.79 8.85
N ASP A 216 -31.29 5.48 7.75
CA ASP A 216 -32.08 5.48 6.53
C ASP A 216 -31.27 4.87 5.39
N THR A 217 -31.73 3.72 4.91
CA THR A 217 -31.32 3.11 3.65
C THR A 217 -32.31 3.56 2.58
N SER A 218 -31.92 4.59 1.82
CA SER A 218 -32.53 4.93 0.54
C SER A 218 -31.45 5.42 -0.39
N VAL A 219 -31.34 4.78 -1.55
CA VAL A 219 -30.69 5.37 -2.73
C VAL A 219 -31.46 6.65 -3.06
N PRO A 220 -30.87 7.85 -3.10
CA PRO A 220 -31.59 9.04 -3.51
C PRO A 220 -31.49 9.23 -5.02
N ASP A 221 -32.63 9.43 -5.66
CA ASP A 221 -32.75 10.35 -6.78
C ASP A 221 -32.06 11.67 -6.39
N GLN A 222 -31.10 12.12 -7.20
CA GLN A 222 -30.33 13.34 -6.97
C GLN A 222 -31.19 14.57 -7.31
N ASP A 223 -31.86 15.11 -6.29
CA ASP A 223 -32.12 16.55 -6.19
C ASP A 223 -30.94 17.15 -5.42
N LEU A 224 -30.21 18.12 -6.00
CA LEU A 224 -29.12 18.84 -5.33
C LEU A 224 -29.49 19.24 -3.89
N ASP A 225 -28.68 18.82 -2.92
CA ASP A 225 -28.93 19.07 -1.50
C ASP A 225 -29.12 20.57 -1.24
N GLN A 226 -30.29 20.96 -0.72
CA GLN A 226 -30.61 22.36 -0.41
C GLN A 226 -29.59 23.01 0.54
N GLU A 227 -28.90 22.19 1.35
CA GLU A 227 -27.82 22.62 2.24
C GLU A 227 -26.59 23.12 1.46
N VAL A 228 -26.22 22.45 0.36
CA VAL A 228 -25.10 22.85 -0.51
C VAL A 228 -25.39 24.19 -1.17
N LEU A 229 -26.58 24.37 -1.74
CA LEU A 229 -26.99 25.64 -2.34
C LEU A 229 -27.03 26.79 -1.33
N ALA A 230 -27.48 26.51 -0.09
CA ALA A 230 -27.45 27.49 0.99
C ALA A 230 -26.01 27.90 1.35
N TYR A 231 -25.07 26.96 1.39
CA TYR A 231 -23.66 27.26 1.63
C TYR A 231 -23.04 28.07 0.48
N VAL A 232 -23.26 27.68 -0.78
CA VAL A 232 -22.80 28.43 -1.96
C VAL A 232 -23.28 29.88 -1.91
N GLN A 233 -24.51 30.13 -1.44
CA GLN A 233 -25.05 31.48 -1.32
C GLN A 233 -24.26 32.37 -0.34
N THR A 234 -23.49 31.78 0.60
CA THR A 234 -22.62 32.51 1.53
C THR A 234 -21.28 32.92 0.92
N LEU A 235 -20.85 32.28 -0.17
CA LEU A 235 -19.58 32.56 -0.84
C LEU A 235 -19.56 33.97 -1.47
N PRO A 236 -18.39 34.61 -1.62
CA PRO A 236 -18.29 35.93 -2.24
C PRO A 236 -18.78 35.90 -3.69
N LEU A 237 -19.64 36.86 -4.06
CA LEU A 237 -20.08 37.06 -5.43
C LEU A 237 -19.14 38.04 -6.14
N GLN A 238 -18.47 37.57 -7.18
CA GLN A 238 -17.57 38.38 -8.01
C GLN A 238 -18.31 38.92 -9.23
N ALA A 239 -18.94 40.09 -9.10
CA ALA A 239 -19.87 40.63 -10.11
C ALA A 239 -19.27 40.81 -11.52
N GLU A 240 -17.95 41.03 -11.61
CA GLU A 240 -17.21 41.24 -12.87
C GLU A 240 -16.58 39.94 -13.43
N THR A 241 -16.58 38.86 -12.65
CA THR A 241 -16.06 37.56 -13.11
C THR A 241 -17.07 36.90 -14.04
N VAL A 242 -16.56 36.48 -15.20
CA VAL A 242 -17.32 35.81 -16.25
C VAL A 242 -16.70 34.45 -16.48
N TRP A 243 -17.50 33.39 -16.32
CA TRP A 243 -17.10 32.04 -16.70
C TRP A 243 -17.72 31.62 -18.01
N LEU A 244 -16.96 30.90 -18.82
CA LEU A 244 -17.38 30.26 -20.05
C LEU A 244 -17.60 28.79 -19.73
N VAL A 245 -18.79 28.26 -20.00
CA VAL A 245 -19.13 26.85 -19.79
C VAL A 245 -19.42 26.20 -21.13
N ALA A 246 -18.62 25.19 -21.47
CA ALA A 246 -18.72 24.45 -22.71
C ALA A 246 -18.73 22.95 -22.46
N VAL A 247 -19.34 22.22 -23.39
CA VAL A 247 -19.40 20.76 -23.37
C VAL A 247 -18.93 20.26 -24.74
N GLN A 248 -17.95 19.37 -24.77
CA GLN A 248 -17.51 18.71 -25.99
C GLN A 248 -17.64 17.20 -25.88
N GLU A 249 -18.43 16.60 -26.76
CA GLU A 249 -18.47 15.15 -26.96
C GLU A 249 -17.24 14.62 -27.73
N MET A 250 -16.76 13.44 -27.34
CA MET A 250 -15.56 12.77 -27.84
C MET A 250 -15.87 11.29 -28.17
N PRO A 251 -16.61 11.04 -29.25
CA PRO A 251 -17.17 9.71 -29.55
C PRO A 251 -16.14 8.62 -29.85
N ASP A 252 -14.90 8.99 -30.19
CA ASP A 252 -13.85 8.02 -30.57
C ASP A 252 -12.99 7.55 -29.39
N LEU A 253 -13.26 8.04 -28.19
CA LEU A 253 -12.40 7.81 -27.02
C LEU A 253 -12.72 6.52 -26.26
N LEU A 254 -14.00 6.17 -26.15
CA LEU A 254 -14.47 4.98 -25.45
C LEU A 254 -15.17 4.02 -26.41
N PRO A 255 -15.21 2.71 -26.09
CA PRO A 255 -16.03 1.76 -26.83
C PRO A 255 -17.50 2.23 -26.89
N PRO A 256 -18.24 1.98 -27.99
CA PRO A 256 -19.61 2.47 -28.17
C PRO A 256 -20.61 2.02 -27.09
N GLU A 257 -20.27 0.97 -26.35
CA GLU A 257 -21.06 0.38 -25.28
C GLU A 257 -20.88 1.05 -23.91
N GLU A 258 -19.87 1.93 -23.76
CA GLU A 258 -19.59 2.73 -22.54
C GLU A 258 -20.15 4.16 -22.62
N GLY A 259 -20.78 4.53 -23.74
CA GLY A 259 -21.37 5.85 -23.97
C GLY A 259 -20.49 6.77 -24.81
N VAL A 260 -20.93 8.01 -24.98
CA VAL A 260 -20.15 9.07 -25.64
C VAL A 260 -19.57 9.94 -24.53
N PRO A 261 -18.26 9.86 -24.23
CA PRO A 261 -17.66 10.72 -23.23
C PRO A 261 -17.67 12.16 -23.73
N ALA A 262 -17.77 13.11 -22.81
CA ALA A 262 -17.58 14.52 -23.08
C ALA A 262 -16.79 15.18 -21.98
N VAL A 263 -16.12 16.28 -22.34
CA VAL A 263 -15.51 17.19 -21.38
C VAL A 263 -16.44 18.36 -21.13
N VAL A 264 -16.66 18.67 -19.85
CA VAL A 264 -17.24 19.94 -19.39
C VAL A 264 -16.09 20.86 -19.00
N LEU A 265 -16.00 22.01 -19.67
CA LEU A 265 -14.97 23.01 -19.44
C LEU A 265 -15.57 24.26 -18.81
N VAL A 266 -14.99 24.69 -17.70
CA VAL A 266 -15.25 26.00 -17.09
C VAL A 266 -14.00 26.85 -17.22
N VAL A 267 -14.10 27.99 -17.88
CA VAL A 267 -12.94 28.85 -18.20
C VAL A 267 -13.21 30.27 -17.72
N ASP A 268 -12.24 30.91 -17.08
CA ASP A 268 -12.34 32.34 -16.77
C ASP A 268 -12.15 33.15 -18.05
N ALA A 269 -13.15 33.93 -18.43
CA ALA A 269 -13.15 34.64 -19.71
C ALA A 269 -12.10 35.76 -19.78
N ALA A 270 -11.62 36.27 -18.64
CA ALA A 270 -10.68 37.38 -18.60
C ALA A 270 -9.23 36.90 -18.70
N SER A 271 -8.88 35.81 -18.01
CA SER A 271 -7.53 35.22 -18.05
C SER A 271 -7.36 34.18 -19.15
N GLY A 272 -8.44 33.54 -19.60
CA GLY A 272 -8.39 32.35 -20.45
C GLY A 272 -7.95 31.09 -19.71
N GLN A 273 -7.83 31.14 -18.38
CA GLN A 273 -7.42 30.01 -17.55
C GLN A 273 -8.58 29.01 -17.40
N ILE A 274 -8.29 27.73 -17.58
CA ILE A 274 -9.22 26.64 -17.27
C ILE A 274 -9.40 26.62 -15.75
N VAL A 275 -10.63 26.83 -15.28
CA VAL A 275 -11.02 26.80 -13.87
C VAL A 275 -11.33 25.38 -13.42
N THR A 276 -11.98 24.60 -14.29
CA THR A 276 -12.25 23.17 -14.10
C THR A 276 -12.35 22.49 -15.47
N SER A 277 -11.88 21.25 -15.56
CA SER A 277 -12.05 20.38 -16.73
C SER A 277 -12.47 18.97 -16.28
N GLU A 278 -13.70 18.57 -16.58
CA GLU A 278 -14.24 17.30 -16.09
C GLU A 278 -14.76 16.41 -17.22
N VAL A 279 -14.44 15.11 -17.15
CA VAL A 279 -14.85 14.11 -18.15
C VAL A 279 -16.03 13.30 -17.60
N THR A 280 -17.12 13.23 -18.35
CA THR A 280 -18.30 12.44 -18.01
C THR A 280 -18.85 11.68 -19.22
N THR A 281 -19.49 10.54 -19.02
CA THR A 281 -20.18 9.76 -20.06
C THR A 281 -21.70 9.99 -20.06
N ASP A 282 -22.23 10.65 -19.04
CA ASP A 282 -23.66 10.95 -18.86
C ASP A 282 -23.90 12.47 -18.97
N ILE A 283 -23.77 13.01 -20.19
CA ILE A 283 -23.95 14.43 -20.44
C ILE A 283 -25.42 14.81 -20.33
N THR A 284 -25.76 15.46 -19.22
CA THR A 284 -27.05 16.12 -19.04
C THR A 284 -26.82 17.53 -18.50
N ALA A 285 -27.80 18.41 -18.72
CA ALA A 285 -27.72 19.77 -18.19
C ALA A 285 -27.66 19.81 -16.65
N GLN A 286 -28.15 18.76 -15.98
CA GLN A 286 -28.05 18.59 -14.52
C GLN A 286 -26.62 18.26 -14.09
N VAL A 287 -25.96 17.31 -14.76
CA VAL A 287 -24.55 16.97 -14.49
C VAL A 287 -23.65 18.18 -14.71
N VAL A 288 -23.84 18.95 -15.79
CA VAL A 288 -23.08 20.20 -16.01
C VAL A 288 -23.34 21.22 -14.89
N GLN A 289 -24.56 21.26 -14.35
CA GLN A 289 -24.89 22.15 -13.25
C GLN A 289 -24.19 21.74 -11.94
N GLU A 290 -24.13 20.44 -11.65
CA GLU A 290 -23.39 19.88 -10.52
C GLU A 290 -21.92 20.25 -10.61
N ILE A 291 -21.28 20.01 -11.76
CA ILE A 291 -19.88 20.39 -12.02
C ILE A 291 -19.65 21.88 -11.79
N VAL A 292 -20.51 22.77 -12.32
CA VAL A 292 -20.37 24.22 -12.11
C VAL A 292 -20.49 24.60 -10.62
N ILE A 293 -21.36 23.92 -9.86
CA ILE A 293 -21.50 24.16 -8.41
C ILE A 293 -20.27 23.66 -7.66
N GLU A 294 -19.72 22.52 -8.05
CA GLU A 294 -18.47 21.99 -7.51
C GLU A 294 -17.30 22.93 -7.82
N THR A 295 -17.18 23.44 -9.04
CA THR A 295 -16.19 24.47 -9.40
C THR A 295 -16.32 25.75 -8.55
N ILE A 296 -17.54 26.15 -8.16
CA ILE A 296 -17.75 27.30 -7.26
C ILE A 296 -17.22 27.01 -5.85
N LEU A 297 -17.35 25.76 -5.40
CA LEU A 297 -16.99 25.30 -4.06
C LEU A 297 -15.50 24.99 -3.93
N ASP A 298 -14.88 24.48 -5.00
CA ASP A 298 -13.49 24.06 -5.05
C ASP A 298 -12.93 24.22 -6.48
N PRO A 299 -12.56 25.45 -6.90
CA PRO A 299 -12.01 25.67 -8.23
C PRO A 299 -10.62 25.04 -8.37
N GLU A 300 -10.39 24.30 -9.45
CA GLU A 300 -9.11 23.58 -9.71
C GLU A 300 -7.98 24.53 -10.13
N ALA A 301 -8.32 25.73 -10.60
CA ALA A 301 -7.33 26.71 -11.04
C ALA A 301 -6.49 27.31 -9.90
N ASP A 302 -5.18 27.32 -10.10
CA ASP A 302 -4.20 27.90 -9.17
C ASP A 302 -4.55 29.33 -8.74
N GLY A 303 -4.61 29.52 -7.42
CA GLY A 303 -4.82 30.82 -6.79
C GLY A 303 -6.27 31.31 -6.76
N LEU A 304 -7.21 30.56 -7.33
CA LEU A 304 -8.64 30.81 -7.17
C LEU A 304 -9.14 30.23 -5.83
N ARG A 305 -10.04 30.97 -5.18
CA ARG A 305 -10.70 30.54 -3.94
C ARG A 305 -12.19 30.30 -4.21
N PRO A 306 -12.89 29.55 -3.36
CA PRO A 306 -14.32 29.31 -3.52
C PRO A 306 -15.10 30.61 -3.66
N GLN A 307 -15.74 30.82 -4.82
CA GLN A 307 -16.39 32.06 -5.18
C GLN A 307 -17.49 31.86 -6.22
N ARG A 308 -18.51 32.72 -6.17
CA ARG A 308 -19.57 32.74 -7.18
C ARG A 308 -19.19 33.70 -8.31
N PRO A 309 -19.18 33.26 -9.58
CA PRO A 309 -19.04 34.17 -10.71
C PRO A 309 -20.26 35.08 -10.84
N GLY A 310 -20.07 36.30 -11.32
CA GLY A 310 -21.18 37.22 -11.59
C GLY A 310 -21.99 36.80 -12.82
N GLN A 311 -21.32 36.19 -13.80
CA GLN A 311 -21.92 35.79 -15.07
C GLN A 311 -21.35 34.45 -15.57
N ILE A 312 -22.20 33.66 -16.23
CA ILE A 312 -21.83 32.46 -16.96
C ILE A 312 -22.33 32.60 -18.39
N PHE A 313 -21.46 32.35 -19.36
CA PHE A 313 -21.82 32.25 -20.76
C PHE A 313 -21.64 30.84 -21.29
N THR A 314 -22.59 30.41 -22.11
CA THR A 314 -22.49 29.16 -22.86
C THR A 314 -23.04 29.36 -24.28
N LEU A 315 -22.59 28.53 -25.22
CA LEU A 315 -23.08 28.54 -26.60
C LEU A 315 -24.42 27.80 -26.75
N ASP A 316 -24.70 26.86 -25.83
CA ASP A 316 -25.90 26.02 -25.85
C ASP A 316 -27.08 26.72 -25.15
N ALA A 317 -28.15 26.96 -25.89
CA ALA A 317 -29.35 27.63 -25.39
C ALA A 317 -30.15 26.79 -24.38
N ALA A 318 -30.18 25.47 -24.55
CA ALA A 318 -30.85 24.56 -23.62
C ALA A 318 -30.07 24.48 -22.30
N LEU A 319 -28.75 24.39 -22.38
CA LEU A 319 -27.87 24.42 -21.20
C LEU A 319 -27.98 25.75 -20.47
N ALA A 320 -27.90 26.88 -21.19
CA ALA A 320 -28.05 28.22 -20.59
C ALA A 320 -29.37 28.35 -19.83
N PHE A 321 -30.46 27.87 -20.42
CA PHE A 321 -31.77 27.89 -19.78
C PHE A 321 -31.78 27.04 -18.50
N SER A 322 -31.29 25.80 -18.58
CA SER A 322 -31.22 24.89 -17.43
C SER A 322 -30.40 25.48 -16.28
N LEU A 323 -29.17 25.91 -16.55
CA LEU A 323 -28.29 26.52 -15.55
C LEU A 323 -28.92 27.79 -14.96
N HIS A 324 -29.58 28.63 -15.78
CA HIS A 324 -30.24 29.83 -15.29
C HIS A 324 -31.33 29.51 -14.26
N THR A 325 -32.13 28.46 -14.49
CA THR A 325 -33.24 28.11 -13.59
C THR A 325 -32.80 27.82 -12.16
N THR A 326 -31.58 27.32 -11.97
CA THR A 326 -31.06 26.97 -10.65
C THR A 326 -30.07 28.00 -10.10
N LEU A 327 -29.18 28.54 -10.92
CA LEU A 327 -28.09 29.41 -10.46
C LEU A 327 -28.54 30.87 -10.25
N ALA A 328 -29.67 31.28 -10.81
CA ALA A 328 -30.18 32.65 -10.66
C ALA A 328 -30.48 33.02 -9.19
N SER A 329 -30.97 32.07 -8.36
CA SER A 329 -31.18 32.30 -6.93
C SER A 329 -29.89 32.53 -6.14
N LEU A 330 -28.76 32.10 -6.70
CA LEU A 330 -27.42 32.33 -6.17
C LEU A 330 -26.82 33.66 -6.65
N GLY A 331 -27.58 34.49 -7.38
CA GLY A 331 -27.11 35.78 -7.91
C GLY A 331 -26.19 35.68 -9.13
N ILE A 332 -26.10 34.50 -9.74
CA ILE A 332 -25.30 34.23 -10.93
C ILE A 332 -26.17 34.42 -12.17
N ARG A 333 -25.73 35.25 -13.11
CA ARG A 333 -26.46 35.47 -14.38
C ARG A 333 -25.95 34.52 -15.44
N VAL A 334 -26.80 33.59 -15.88
CA VAL A 334 -26.47 32.70 -17.01
C VAL A 334 -27.11 33.22 -18.28
N GLU A 335 -26.33 33.39 -19.34
CA GLU A 335 -26.78 33.83 -20.66
C GLU A 335 -26.19 32.99 -21.78
N ARG A 336 -26.99 32.76 -22.83
CA ARG A 336 -26.50 32.23 -24.09
C ARG A 336 -25.94 33.37 -24.94
N ARG A 337 -24.70 33.25 -25.41
CA ARG A 337 -24.03 34.31 -26.20
C ARG A 337 -23.37 33.74 -27.45
N ASP A 338 -23.76 34.24 -28.61
CA ASP A 338 -23.02 34.01 -29.86
C ASP A 338 -21.77 34.88 -29.89
N SER A 339 -20.60 34.27 -30.11
CA SER A 339 -19.35 34.99 -30.36
C SER A 339 -18.41 34.08 -31.15
N PRO A 340 -18.00 34.47 -32.37
CA PRO A 340 -16.99 33.74 -33.13
C PRO A 340 -15.66 33.60 -32.40
N GLU A 341 -15.31 34.58 -31.57
CA GLU A 341 -14.11 34.54 -30.72
C GLU A 341 -14.23 33.49 -29.62
N LEU A 342 -15.41 33.38 -28.99
CA LEU A 342 -15.71 32.34 -28.01
C LEU A 342 -15.75 30.95 -28.63
N GLU A 343 -16.34 30.81 -29.82
CA GLU A 343 -16.32 29.55 -30.59
C GLU A 343 -14.88 29.12 -30.92
N ALA A 344 -14.03 30.04 -31.38
CA ALA A 344 -12.63 29.73 -31.70
C ALA A 344 -11.80 29.37 -30.46
N LEU A 345 -12.00 30.07 -29.34
CA LEU A 345 -11.34 29.77 -28.07
C LEU A 345 -11.74 28.39 -27.54
N LEU A 346 -13.05 28.09 -27.54
CA LEU A 346 -13.56 26.81 -27.08
C LEU A 346 -13.09 25.66 -27.98
N ALA A 347 -13.08 25.85 -29.30
CA ALA A 347 -12.55 24.85 -30.23
C ALA A 347 -11.06 24.55 -29.97
N HIS A 348 -10.25 25.57 -29.69
CA HIS A 348 -8.83 25.38 -29.40
C HIS A 348 -8.59 24.63 -28.08
N LEU A 349 -9.25 25.04 -27.00
CA LEU A 349 -9.13 24.38 -25.69
C LEU A 349 -9.62 22.93 -25.74
N THR A 350 -10.67 22.68 -26.52
CA THR A 350 -11.21 21.35 -26.75
C THR A 350 -10.22 20.45 -27.50
N GLU A 351 -9.55 20.98 -28.52
CA GLU A 351 -8.51 20.25 -29.26
C GLU A 351 -7.31 19.92 -28.36
N GLU A 352 -6.91 20.85 -27.50
CA GLU A 352 -5.83 20.66 -26.53
C GLU A 352 -6.15 19.56 -25.51
N VAL A 353 -7.31 19.64 -24.84
CA VAL A 353 -7.76 18.62 -23.87
C VAL A 353 -7.97 17.25 -24.53
N GLY A 354 -8.56 17.23 -25.73
CA GLY A 354 -8.73 16.00 -26.50
C GLY A 354 -7.39 15.35 -26.86
N ALA A 355 -6.39 16.15 -27.24
CA ALA A 355 -5.05 15.67 -27.54
C ALA A 355 -4.33 15.13 -26.29
N GLU A 356 -4.44 15.82 -25.15
CA GLU A 356 -3.86 15.38 -23.87
C GLU A 356 -4.45 14.05 -23.41
N MET A 357 -5.77 13.91 -23.43
CA MET A 357 -6.43 12.69 -23.00
C MET A 357 -6.17 11.53 -23.98
N GLN A 358 -6.11 11.78 -25.29
CA GLN A 358 -5.68 10.78 -26.25
C GLN A 358 -4.24 10.33 -26.00
N ALA A 359 -3.34 11.27 -25.66
CA ALA A 359 -1.96 10.94 -25.30
C ALA A 359 -1.88 10.11 -24.01
N GLN A 360 -2.75 10.37 -23.03
CA GLN A 360 -2.86 9.58 -21.80
C GLN A 360 -3.38 8.16 -22.08
N ILE A 361 -4.39 8.00 -22.93
CA ILE A 361 -4.86 6.66 -23.33
C ILE A 361 -3.76 5.90 -24.06
N GLU A 362 -3.09 6.55 -25.00
CA GLU A 362 -2.00 5.91 -25.74
C GLU A 362 -0.82 5.57 -24.81
N SER A 363 -0.54 6.39 -23.79
CA SER A 363 0.50 6.08 -22.81
C SER A 363 0.12 4.90 -21.91
N GLN A 364 -1.16 4.71 -21.60
CA GLN A 364 -1.64 3.56 -20.83
C GLN A 364 -1.83 2.28 -21.64
N ARG A 365 -1.71 2.37 -22.98
CA ARG A 365 -1.93 1.24 -23.87
C ARG A 365 -0.82 0.20 -23.73
N PRO A 366 -1.11 -1.09 -23.43
CA PRO A 366 -0.09 -2.11 -23.18
C PRO A 366 0.85 -2.28 -24.38
N HIS A 367 2.14 -2.58 -24.19
CA HIS A 367 3.05 -2.83 -25.31
C HIS A 367 2.95 -4.27 -25.80
N ALA A 368 2.97 -4.47 -27.12
CA ALA A 368 3.01 -5.82 -27.70
C ALA A 368 4.33 -6.50 -27.33
N PHE A 369 4.26 -7.71 -26.77
CA PHE A 369 5.45 -8.41 -26.27
C PHE A 369 5.78 -9.67 -27.07
N LEU A 370 4.93 -10.05 -28.03
CA LEU A 370 5.16 -11.21 -28.86
C LEU A 370 5.68 -10.88 -30.27
N GLN A 371 5.76 -9.61 -30.70
CA GLN A 371 5.95 -9.20 -32.11
C GLN A 371 7.04 -9.99 -32.87
N ASP A 372 8.18 -10.31 -32.24
CA ASP A 372 9.31 -11.04 -32.84
C ASP A 372 9.61 -12.40 -32.18
N VAL A 373 8.67 -12.94 -31.42
CA VAL A 373 8.84 -14.20 -30.69
C VAL A 373 8.53 -15.38 -31.63
N PRO A 374 9.33 -16.46 -31.67
CA PRO A 374 8.98 -17.66 -32.42
C PRO A 374 7.70 -18.34 -31.90
N ASP A 375 6.83 -18.85 -32.77
CA ASP A 375 5.57 -19.51 -32.37
C ASP A 375 5.75 -20.65 -31.36
N GLN A 376 6.87 -21.37 -31.43
CA GLN A 376 7.21 -22.41 -30.45
C GLN A 376 7.36 -21.86 -29.03
N ASP A 377 7.92 -20.65 -28.88
CA ASP A 377 8.18 -20.02 -27.59
C ASP A 377 6.89 -19.38 -27.06
N VAL A 378 6.05 -18.82 -27.93
CA VAL A 378 4.70 -18.36 -27.58
C VAL A 378 3.85 -19.51 -27.06
N LYS A 379 3.89 -20.66 -27.76
CA LYS A 379 3.18 -21.86 -27.34
C LYS A 379 3.69 -22.39 -26.00
N ALA A 380 5.01 -22.43 -25.82
CA ALA A 380 5.62 -22.88 -24.58
C ALA A 380 5.24 -21.98 -23.39
N LEU A 381 5.21 -20.65 -23.59
CA LEU A 381 4.74 -19.70 -22.58
C LEU A 381 3.27 -19.98 -22.22
N LEU A 382 2.40 -20.14 -23.21
CA LEU A 382 0.97 -20.38 -22.99
C LEU A 382 0.73 -21.66 -22.19
N GLU A 383 1.40 -22.75 -22.55
CA GLU A 383 1.30 -24.05 -21.86
C GLU A 383 1.89 -23.99 -20.43
N ALA A 384 3.06 -23.36 -20.27
CA ALA A 384 3.72 -23.22 -18.97
C ALA A 384 2.90 -22.34 -18.01
N PHE A 385 2.30 -21.26 -18.52
CA PHE A 385 1.47 -20.38 -17.71
C PHE A 385 0.16 -21.05 -17.30
N ALA A 386 -0.51 -21.76 -18.21
CA ALA A 386 -1.69 -22.55 -17.86
C ALA A 386 -1.39 -23.60 -16.77
N ARG A 387 -0.22 -24.27 -16.86
CA ARG A 387 0.23 -25.20 -15.81
C ARG A 387 0.51 -24.48 -14.50
N PHE A 388 1.18 -23.33 -14.53
CA PHE A 388 1.47 -22.50 -13.35
C PHE A 388 0.20 -22.14 -12.60
N VAL A 389 -0.80 -21.64 -13.30
CA VAL A 389 -2.06 -21.22 -12.69
C VAL A 389 -2.82 -22.43 -12.11
N ASN A 390 -2.81 -23.59 -12.79
CA ASN A 390 -3.40 -24.82 -12.25
C ASN A 390 -2.64 -25.39 -11.05
N ALA A 391 -1.32 -25.22 -11.01
CA ALA A 391 -0.48 -25.70 -9.91
C ALA A 391 -0.60 -24.84 -8.64
N LYS A 392 -1.23 -23.66 -8.73
CA LYS A 392 -1.49 -22.72 -7.63
C LYS A 392 -0.27 -22.46 -6.72
N PRO A 393 0.92 -22.10 -7.27
CA PRO A 393 2.13 -21.94 -6.48
C PRO A 393 2.01 -20.89 -5.37
N TRP A 394 1.12 -19.91 -5.49
CA TRP A 394 0.83 -18.94 -4.42
C TRP A 394 0.33 -19.59 -3.13
N GLN A 395 -0.22 -20.80 -3.16
CA GLN A 395 -0.61 -21.54 -1.94
C GLN A 395 0.59 -22.13 -1.17
N ASN A 396 1.76 -22.20 -1.82
CA ASN A 396 2.93 -22.92 -1.30
C ASN A 396 4.17 -22.04 -1.17
N PHE A 397 4.30 -21.00 -1.99
CA PHE A 397 5.39 -20.03 -1.93
C PHE A 397 4.94 -18.80 -1.15
N ALA A 398 5.79 -18.36 -0.20
CA ALA A 398 5.49 -17.15 0.56
C ALA A 398 5.54 -15.91 -0.36
N PRO A 399 4.55 -15.00 -0.27
CA PRO A 399 4.43 -13.84 -1.17
C PRO A 399 5.52 -12.79 -0.94
N ASP A 400 6.11 -12.75 0.25
CA ASP A 400 7.15 -11.82 0.70
C ASP A 400 8.58 -12.30 0.41
N LYS A 401 8.73 -13.47 -0.22
CA LYS A 401 10.05 -14.08 -0.49
C LYS A 401 10.27 -14.20 -2.00
N PRO A 402 11.24 -13.46 -2.56
CA PRO A 402 11.53 -13.56 -3.97
C PRO A 402 12.30 -14.84 -4.30
N VAL A 403 12.14 -15.27 -5.54
CA VAL A 403 12.89 -16.32 -6.22
C VAL A 403 13.96 -15.63 -7.07
N ARG A 404 15.23 -16.03 -6.94
CA ARG A 404 16.29 -15.57 -7.83
C ARG A 404 16.35 -16.50 -9.04
N VAL A 405 16.39 -15.89 -10.22
CA VAL A 405 16.48 -16.55 -11.51
C VAL A 405 17.77 -16.10 -12.17
N SER A 406 18.54 -17.04 -12.74
CA SER A 406 19.79 -16.73 -13.44
C SER A 406 19.92 -17.56 -14.70
N TRP A 407 20.44 -16.97 -15.78
CA TRP A 407 20.65 -17.62 -17.06
C TRP A 407 21.87 -17.02 -17.78
N THR A 408 22.19 -17.54 -18.96
CA THR A 408 23.19 -16.97 -19.86
C THR A 408 22.50 -16.50 -21.13
N ASN A 409 22.68 -15.23 -21.48
CA ASN A 409 22.14 -14.65 -22.70
C ASN A 409 22.81 -15.27 -23.95
N SER A 410 22.20 -15.08 -25.12
CA SER A 410 22.73 -15.58 -26.39
C SER A 410 24.10 -15.03 -26.76
N ASP A 411 24.47 -13.85 -26.23
CA ASP A 411 25.77 -13.21 -26.38
C ASP A 411 26.81 -13.69 -25.35
N GLY A 412 26.45 -14.61 -24.45
CA GLY A 412 27.32 -15.14 -23.40
C GLY A 412 27.35 -14.33 -22.11
N THR A 413 26.62 -13.20 -22.03
CA THR A 413 26.53 -12.41 -20.80
C THR A 413 25.62 -13.07 -19.76
N PRO A 414 25.91 -12.95 -18.44
CA PRO A 414 25.03 -13.46 -17.40
C PRO A 414 23.75 -12.61 -17.32
N GLY A 415 22.59 -13.27 -17.29
CA GLY A 415 21.30 -12.66 -17.01
C GLY A 415 20.77 -13.08 -15.64
N GLN A 416 20.09 -12.16 -14.96
CA GLN A 416 19.41 -12.47 -13.70
C GLN A 416 18.14 -11.63 -13.53
N LEU A 417 17.22 -12.13 -12.72
CA LEU A 417 16.08 -11.39 -12.19
C LEU A 417 15.63 -12.00 -10.86
N TYR A 418 14.79 -11.28 -10.15
CA TYR A 418 14.04 -11.75 -9.00
C TYR A 418 12.55 -11.75 -9.33
N ALA A 419 11.83 -12.75 -8.84
CA ALA A 419 10.39 -12.87 -9.05
C ALA A 419 9.68 -13.23 -7.76
N THR A 420 8.55 -12.57 -7.46
CA THR A 420 7.63 -12.99 -6.40
C THR A 420 6.39 -13.63 -7.00
N VAL A 421 5.86 -14.64 -6.33
CA VAL A 421 4.65 -15.36 -6.78
C VAL A 421 3.43 -14.55 -6.37
N MET A 422 2.56 -14.22 -7.33
CA MET A 422 1.31 -13.50 -7.12
C MET A 422 0.12 -14.45 -7.15
N GLY A 423 -0.93 -14.13 -6.39
CA GLY A 423 -2.20 -14.88 -6.37
C GLY A 423 -2.76 -15.18 -4.98
N ASP A 424 -2.06 -14.81 -3.90
CA ASP A 424 -2.46 -15.14 -2.52
C ASP A 424 -3.84 -14.55 -2.14
N LEU A 425 -4.18 -13.38 -2.69
CA LEU A 425 -5.48 -12.72 -2.50
C LEU A 425 -6.53 -13.05 -3.58
N GLY A 426 -6.18 -13.90 -4.56
CA GLY A 426 -7.10 -14.36 -5.59
C GLY A 426 -7.50 -13.34 -6.66
N GLU A 427 -6.90 -12.15 -6.68
CA GLU A 427 -7.21 -11.08 -7.64
C GLU A 427 -6.32 -11.14 -8.88
N VAL A 428 -5.00 -11.21 -8.70
CA VAL A 428 -4.03 -11.22 -9.80
C VAL A 428 -3.08 -12.41 -9.67
N PHE A 429 -3.09 -13.29 -10.67
CA PHE A 429 -2.25 -14.50 -10.71
C PHE A 429 -1.06 -14.30 -11.64
N GLY A 430 0.13 -14.66 -11.19
CA GLY A 430 1.33 -14.47 -12.01
C GLY A 430 2.62 -14.31 -11.22
N LEU A 431 3.53 -13.53 -11.79
CA LEU A 431 4.83 -13.19 -11.21
C LEU A 431 5.05 -11.67 -11.28
N ALA A 432 5.42 -11.05 -10.17
CA ALA A 432 6.02 -9.71 -10.20
C ALA A 432 7.53 -9.86 -10.41
N LEU A 433 8.10 -9.06 -11.29
CA LEU A 433 9.46 -9.23 -11.81
C LEU A 433 10.32 -8.01 -11.45
N TYR A 434 11.52 -8.28 -10.98
CA TYR A 434 12.48 -7.27 -10.55
C TYR A 434 13.84 -7.58 -11.16
N PRO A 435 14.50 -6.64 -11.84
CA PRO A 435 15.78 -6.94 -12.49
C PRO A 435 16.94 -7.10 -11.48
N ASP A 436 16.80 -6.57 -10.27
CA ASP A 436 17.79 -6.70 -9.19
C ASP A 436 17.15 -6.63 -7.79
N TRP A 437 17.94 -6.96 -6.76
CA TRP A 437 17.47 -6.97 -5.38
C TRP A 437 17.15 -5.57 -4.85
N LEU A 438 17.85 -4.54 -5.33
CA LEU A 438 17.64 -3.16 -4.90
C LEU A 438 16.26 -2.66 -5.34
N ARG A 439 15.83 -2.93 -6.58
CA ARG A 439 14.48 -2.60 -7.08
C ARG A 439 13.40 -3.38 -6.37
N TYR A 440 13.63 -4.66 -6.07
CA TYR A 440 12.73 -5.42 -5.19
C TYR A 440 12.57 -4.72 -3.84
N SER A 441 13.68 -4.36 -3.20
CA SER A 441 13.69 -3.69 -1.90
C SER A 441 12.96 -2.34 -1.92
N LYS A 442 13.23 -1.52 -2.95
CA LYS A 442 12.56 -0.23 -3.16
C LYS A 442 11.04 -0.39 -3.36
N HIS A 443 10.58 -1.39 -4.11
CA HIS A 443 9.13 -1.64 -4.23
C HIS A 443 8.55 -1.88 -2.84
N ILE A 444 9.06 -2.86 -2.09
CA ILE A 444 8.49 -3.21 -0.78
C ILE A 444 8.44 -2.00 0.16
N LEU A 445 9.54 -1.24 0.25
CA LEU A 445 9.65 -0.10 1.16
C LEU A 445 8.74 1.09 0.79
N ASN A 446 8.38 1.24 -0.48
CA ASN A 446 7.59 2.37 -0.97
C ASN A 446 6.15 1.97 -1.35
N SER A 447 5.75 0.72 -1.11
CA SER A 447 4.46 0.12 -1.52
C SER A 447 3.20 0.83 -0.99
N PHE A 448 3.35 1.75 -0.04
CA PHE A 448 2.28 2.61 0.45
C PHE A 448 1.83 3.69 -0.56
N ASN A 449 2.66 4.00 -1.56
CA ASN A 449 2.35 4.96 -2.62
C ASN A 449 2.75 4.40 -4.00
N PRO A 450 1.80 4.11 -4.90
CA PRO A 450 2.08 3.54 -6.22
C PRO A 450 3.00 4.39 -7.09
N GLU A 451 2.83 5.71 -7.12
CA GLU A 451 3.68 6.62 -7.91
C GLU A 451 5.11 6.62 -7.39
N LEU A 452 5.26 6.57 -6.06
CA LEU A 452 6.59 6.53 -5.43
C LEU A 452 7.29 5.22 -5.76
N VAL A 453 6.58 4.10 -5.84
CA VAL A 453 7.13 2.82 -6.31
C VAL A 453 7.59 2.91 -7.76
N LEU A 454 6.77 3.48 -8.64
CA LEU A 454 7.10 3.62 -10.06
C LEU A 454 8.33 4.54 -10.25
N LEU A 455 8.40 5.64 -9.51
CA LEU A 455 9.56 6.52 -9.45
C LEU A 455 10.80 5.80 -8.93
N ALA A 456 10.66 5.05 -7.83
CA ALA A 456 11.76 4.36 -7.16
C ALA A 456 12.37 3.24 -8.01
N THR A 457 11.53 2.51 -8.74
CA THR A 457 11.91 1.32 -9.51
C THR A 457 12.27 1.64 -10.96
N GLY A 458 11.80 2.78 -11.48
CA GLY A 458 11.86 3.12 -12.91
C GLY A 458 10.89 2.29 -13.75
N GLY A 459 9.87 1.74 -13.11
CA GLY A 459 8.84 0.89 -13.70
C GLY A 459 8.83 -0.53 -13.12
N LEU A 460 7.63 -1.09 -13.02
CA LEU A 460 7.35 -2.44 -12.54
C LEU A 460 6.95 -3.33 -13.69
N GLU A 461 7.57 -4.50 -13.78
CA GLU A 461 7.25 -5.51 -14.79
C GLU A 461 6.59 -6.71 -14.12
N SER A 462 5.57 -7.27 -14.76
CA SER A 462 4.86 -8.43 -14.25
C SER A 462 4.36 -9.30 -15.38
N LEU A 463 4.34 -10.61 -15.13
CA LEU A 463 3.69 -11.58 -16.00
C LEU A 463 2.40 -12.02 -15.32
N THR A 464 1.26 -11.54 -15.79
CA THR A 464 -0.05 -11.72 -15.16
C THR A 464 -1.03 -12.45 -16.07
N LEU A 465 -2.07 -12.99 -15.45
CA LEU A 465 -3.24 -13.45 -16.15
C LEU A 465 -4.16 -12.25 -16.41
N SER A 466 -4.26 -11.82 -17.66
CA SER A 466 -4.95 -10.59 -18.04
C SER A 466 -6.13 -10.87 -18.96
N GLN A 467 -7.17 -10.06 -18.83
CA GLN A 467 -8.37 -10.13 -19.67
C GLN A 467 -8.06 -9.70 -21.09
N ARG A 468 -8.87 -10.14 -22.06
CA ARG A 468 -8.68 -9.82 -23.48
C ARG A 468 -8.49 -8.33 -23.73
N GLU A 469 -9.25 -7.50 -23.03
CA GLU A 469 -9.29 -6.05 -23.17
C GLU A 469 -8.00 -5.38 -22.64
N GLU A 470 -7.25 -6.09 -21.80
CA GLU A 470 -5.98 -5.66 -21.20
C GLU A 470 -4.76 -6.09 -22.03
N LEU A 471 -4.96 -6.78 -23.17
CA LEU A 471 -3.92 -7.27 -24.07
C LEU A 471 -3.93 -6.51 -25.39
N GLN A 472 -2.77 -6.40 -26.04
CA GLN A 472 -2.70 -5.93 -27.41
C GLN A 472 -3.42 -6.93 -28.36
N PRO A 473 -4.23 -6.44 -29.33
CA PRO A 473 -4.93 -7.31 -30.26
C PRO A 473 -4.02 -8.27 -31.02
N GLU A 474 -2.81 -7.86 -31.38
CA GLU A 474 -1.83 -8.68 -32.09
C GLU A 474 -1.33 -9.86 -31.24
N ASP A 475 -1.10 -9.63 -29.94
CA ASP A 475 -0.68 -10.68 -29.01
C ASP A 475 -1.81 -11.69 -28.79
N TRP A 476 -3.06 -11.22 -28.69
CA TRP A 476 -4.24 -12.08 -28.60
C TRP A 476 -4.36 -13.00 -29.82
N GLU A 477 -4.25 -12.46 -31.03
CA GLU A 477 -4.30 -13.24 -32.27
C GLU A 477 -3.13 -14.22 -32.39
N ARG A 478 -1.93 -13.85 -31.93
CA ARG A 478 -0.81 -14.79 -31.82
C ARG A 478 -1.11 -15.96 -30.88
N PHE A 479 -1.67 -15.69 -29.70
CA PHE A 479 -2.08 -16.76 -28.79
C PHE A 479 -3.14 -17.68 -29.42
N ARG A 480 -4.10 -17.12 -30.16
CA ARG A 480 -5.10 -17.89 -30.92
C ARG A 480 -4.47 -18.78 -31.98
N ALA A 481 -3.47 -18.28 -32.71
CA ALA A 481 -2.76 -19.04 -33.73
C ALA A 481 -2.01 -20.26 -33.16
N VAL A 482 -1.45 -20.14 -31.94
CA VAL A 482 -0.65 -21.20 -31.31
C VAL A 482 -1.44 -22.15 -30.40
N GLY A 483 -2.75 -21.92 -30.21
CA GLY A 483 -3.64 -22.88 -29.55
C GLY A 483 -4.48 -22.37 -28.37
N LEU A 484 -4.63 -21.05 -28.17
CA LEU A 484 -5.54 -20.50 -27.17
C LEU A 484 -6.99 -20.93 -27.44
N PRO A 485 -7.71 -21.50 -26.45
CA PRO A 485 -9.07 -22.01 -26.65
C PRO A 485 -10.05 -20.94 -27.15
N ALA A 486 -11.02 -21.36 -27.98
CA ALA A 486 -11.98 -20.44 -28.60
C ALA A 486 -12.82 -19.61 -27.60
N ARG A 487 -13.03 -20.16 -26.39
CA ARG A 487 -13.82 -19.58 -25.29
C ARG A 487 -12.96 -18.89 -24.21
N ALA A 488 -11.63 -18.86 -24.37
CA ALA A 488 -10.76 -18.19 -23.41
C ALA A 488 -11.10 -16.69 -23.34
N LYS A 489 -11.12 -16.13 -22.13
CA LYS A 489 -11.35 -14.69 -21.89
C LYS A 489 -10.12 -13.97 -21.34
N ALA A 490 -9.07 -14.71 -21.04
CA ALA A 490 -7.81 -14.15 -20.56
C ALA A 490 -6.64 -14.94 -21.17
N ALA A 491 -5.45 -14.36 -21.09
CA ALA A 491 -4.19 -14.93 -21.54
C ALA A 491 -3.04 -14.39 -20.68
N PRO A 492 -1.83 -14.98 -20.75
CA PRO A 492 -0.66 -14.38 -20.11
C PRO A 492 -0.33 -13.03 -20.77
N ALA A 493 -0.16 -11.98 -19.97
CA ALA A 493 0.33 -10.69 -20.42
C ALA A 493 1.62 -10.34 -19.69
N LEU A 494 2.65 -9.97 -20.44
CA LEU A 494 3.87 -9.41 -19.88
C LEU A 494 3.77 -7.89 -19.98
N VAL A 495 3.49 -7.23 -18.85
CA VAL A 495 3.22 -5.80 -18.79
C VAL A 495 4.29 -5.12 -17.96
N ARG A 496 4.79 -3.99 -18.45
CA ARG A 496 5.64 -3.08 -17.68
C ARG A 496 4.96 -1.73 -17.57
N VAL A 497 4.77 -1.26 -16.34
CA VAL A 497 4.15 0.04 -16.03
C VAL A 497 5.22 0.97 -15.46
N GLY A 498 5.31 2.19 -15.98
CA GLY A 498 6.14 3.28 -15.47
C GLY A 498 5.29 4.46 -15.01
N LEU A 499 5.95 5.52 -14.53
CA LEU A 499 5.29 6.68 -13.94
C LEU A 499 4.33 7.39 -14.91
N THR A 500 4.68 7.45 -16.21
CA THR A 500 3.92 8.18 -17.24
C THR A 500 3.06 7.28 -18.11
N GLY A 501 2.92 5.99 -17.78
CA GLY A 501 2.23 5.00 -18.60
C GLY A 501 2.99 3.69 -18.75
N THR A 502 2.52 2.82 -19.64
CA THR A 502 3.15 1.53 -19.91
C THR A 502 4.46 1.67 -20.70
N GLN A 503 5.34 0.70 -20.54
CA GLN A 503 6.66 0.65 -21.15
C GLN A 503 6.88 -0.70 -21.83
N PRO A 504 7.82 -0.79 -22.78
CA PRO A 504 8.22 -2.08 -23.34
C PRO A 504 8.73 -3.03 -22.25
N PRO A 505 8.28 -4.29 -22.23
CA PRO A 505 8.84 -5.32 -21.38
C PRO A 505 10.34 -5.50 -21.60
N THR A 506 11.06 -5.81 -20.52
CA THR A 506 12.52 -5.97 -20.55
C THR A 506 12.95 -7.41 -20.34
N VAL A 507 12.07 -8.25 -19.78
CA VAL A 507 12.42 -9.62 -19.41
C VAL A 507 12.21 -10.56 -20.60
N PRO A 508 13.23 -11.37 -20.97
CA PRO A 508 13.09 -12.35 -22.04
C PRO A 508 12.12 -13.49 -21.67
N LEU A 509 11.32 -13.94 -22.64
CA LEU A 509 10.32 -14.99 -22.45
C LEU A 509 10.89 -16.39 -22.11
N PRO A 510 12.02 -16.86 -22.67
CA PRO A 510 12.50 -18.21 -22.37
C PRO A 510 12.85 -18.41 -20.88
N PRO A 511 13.56 -17.48 -20.21
CA PRO A 511 13.72 -17.52 -18.76
C PRO A 511 12.42 -17.53 -17.98
N LEU A 512 11.43 -16.70 -18.36
CA LEU A 512 10.11 -16.70 -17.71
C LEU A 512 9.40 -18.04 -17.82
N THR A 513 9.39 -18.62 -19.02
CA THR A 513 8.78 -19.93 -19.29
C THR A 513 9.41 -21.04 -18.46
N ALA A 514 10.74 -21.03 -18.32
CA ALA A 514 11.46 -21.98 -17.48
C ALA A 514 11.13 -21.80 -15.99
N VAL A 515 11.01 -20.56 -15.52
CA VAL A 515 10.64 -20.25 -14.13
C VAL A 515 9.23 -20.76 -13.82
N LEU A 516 8.24 -20.46 -14.67
CA LEU A 516 6.88 -20.98 -14.53
C LEU A 516 6.87 -22.51 -14.40
N THR A 517 7.63 -23.19 -15.26
CA THR A 517 7.74 -24.65 -15.26
C THR A 517 8.33 -25.16 -13.94
N ILE A 518 9.43 -24.58 -13.48
CA ILE A 518 10.12 -24.97 -12.23
C ILE A 518 9.20 -24.77 -11.01
N LEU A 519 8.52 -23.62 -10.93
CA LEU A 519 7.62 -23.31 -9.83
C LEU A 519 6.39 -24.24 -9.82
N SER A 520 5.82 -24.51 -11.01
CA SER A 520 4.71 -25.46 -11.17
C SER A 520 5.07 -26.86 -10.71
N GLU A 521 6.20 -27.39 -11.19
CA GLU A 521 6.69 -28.73 -10.79
C GLU A 521 6.91 -28.83 -9.29
N ARG A 522 7.35 -27.72 -8.66
CA ARG A 522 7.55 -27.71 -7.21
C ARG A 522 6.23 -27.71 -6.45
N ALA A 523 5.26 -26.92 -6.89
CA ALA A 523 3.95 -26.82 -6.26
C ALA A 523 3.17 -28.15 -6.37
N GLU A 524 3.20 -28.80 -7.54
CA GLU A 524 2.56 -30.11 -7.78
C GLU A 524 3.09 -31.23 -6.88
N ARG A 525 4.39 -31.19 -6.51
CA ARG A 525 5.03 -32.28 -5.75
C ARG A 525 4.67 -32.30 -4.26
N ARG A 526 4.32 -31.17 -3.62
CA ARG A 526 3.99 -31.13 -2.18
C ARG A 526 3.08 -29.96 -1.84
N ALA A 527 1.96 -30.26 -1.17
CA ALA A 527 1.04 -29.27 -0.61
C ALA A 527 1.58 -28.49 0.62
N SER A 528 2.75 -28.82 1.14
CA SER A 528 3.37 -28.07 2.26
C SER A 528 4.02 -26.77 1.77
N PRO A 529 4.13 -25.72 2.62
CA PRO A 529 4.89 -24.53 2.31
C PRO A 529 6.32 -24.85 1.82
N VAL A 530 6.76 -24.16 0.78
CA VAL A 530 8.12 -24.24 0.24
C VAL A 530 9.01 -23.39 1.14
N THR A 531 9.99 -24.00 1.78
CA THR A 531 10.99 -23.28 2.59
C THR A 531 12.29 -23.04 1.84
N SER A 532 12.59 -23.88 0.85
CA SER A 532 13.71 -23.68 -0.09
C SER A 532 13.49 -24.41 -1.41
N LEU A 533 14.12 -23.90 -2.47
CA LEU A 533 14.19 -24.51 -3.78
C LEU A 533 15.53 -24.19 -4.43
N LYS A 534 16.18 -25.21 -4.99
CA LYS A 534 17.28 -25.06 -5.94
C LYS A 534 17.00 -25.99 -7.11
N ALA A 535 16.76 -25.42 -8.29
CA ALA A 535 16.38 -26.17 -9.48
C ALA A 535 16.99 -25.51 -10.73
N ALA A 536 17.11 -26.28 -11.80
CA ALA A 536 17.53 -25.76 -13.10
C ALA A 536 16.75 -26.44 -14.21
N SER A 537 16.42 -25.69 -15.26
CA SER A 537 15.71 -26.17 -16.45
C SER A 537 16.11 -25.31 -17.65
N VAL A 538 16.42 -25.94 -18.78
CA VAL A 538 16.72 -25.26 -20.07
C VAL A 538 17.73 -24.10 -19.93
N GLY A 539 18.83 -24.31 -19.21
CA GLY A 539 19.87 -23.28 -19.01
C GLY A 539 19.51 -22.16 -18.02
N VAL A 540 18.35 -22.24 -17.38
CA VAL A 540 17.88 -21.32 -16.34
C VAL A 540 18.02 -21.99 -14.98
N SER A 541 18.54 -21.27 -14.01
CA SER A 541 18.73 -21.71 -12.62
C SER A 541 17.87 -20.88 -11.69
N VAL A 542 17.25 -21.54 -10.71
CA VAL A 542 16.34 -20.94 -9.74
C VAL A 542 16.82 -21.23 -8.32
N LYS A 543 16.85 -20.20 -7.47
CA LYS A 543 17.10 -20.31 -6.03
C LYS A 543 16.00 -19.58 -5.25
N TYR A 544 15.43 -20.26 -4.25
CA TYR A 544 14.47 -19.68 -3.32
C TYR A 544 14.76 -20.14 -1.87
N PRO A 545 14.58 -19.28 -0.85
CA PRO A 545 14.43 -17.83 -1.00
C PRO A 545 15.72 -17.22 -1.56
N ALA A 546 15.58 -16.10 -2.26
CA ALA A 546 16.69 -15.29 -2.72
C ALA A 546 17.30 -14.46 -1.59
N ASP A 547 18.54 -13.99 -1.79
CA ASP A 547 19.32 -13.21 -0.82
C ASP A 547 20.15 -12.12 -1.54
N PRO A 548 20.34 -10.93 -0.94
CA PRO A 548 21.10 -9.83 -1.54
C PRO A 548 22.59 -10.13 -1.82
N ARG A 549 23.21 -11.12 -1.18
CA ARG A 549 24.67 -11.40 -1.32
C ARG A 549 25.05 -12.07 -2.63
N ASP A 550 24.04 -12.65 -3.26
CA ASP A 550 24.16 -13.61 -4.34
C ASP A 550 24.34 -12.92 -5.72
N GLU A 551 24.11 -11.60 -5.79
CA GLU A 551 24.28 -10.76 -6.98
C GLU A 551 25.62 -10.01 -7.07
N LEU A 552 26.45 -10.09 -6.03
CA LEU A 552 27.75 -9.41 -6.04
C LEU A 552 28.70 -10.06 -7.06
N SER A 553 29.28 -9.24 -7.94
CA SER A 553 30.34 -9.68 -8.83
C SER A 553 31.62 -10.02 -8.05
N PRO A 554 32.52 -10.83 -8.60
CA PRO A 554 33.85 -11.04 -8.01
C PRO A 554 34.58 -9.72 -7.76
N GLU A 555 34.39 -8.71 -8.61
CA GLU A 555 34.96 -7.36 -8.49
C GLU A 555 34.36 -6.65 -7.27
N ALA A 556 33.04 -6.68 -7.14
CA ALA A 556 32.32 -6.06 -6.03
C ALA A 556 32.72 -6.67 -4.68
N ARG A 557 33.15 -7.94 -4.63
CA ARG A 557 33.61 -8.60 -3.38
C ARG A 557 35.05 -8.26 -2.97
N ARG A 558 35.90 -7.74 -3.87
CA ARG A 558 37.34 -7.55 -3.59
C ARG A 558 37.67 -6.24 -2.87
N GLY A 559 36.79 -5.24 -2.91
CA GLY A 559 37.01 -3.92 -2.33
C GLY A 559 36.40 -3.76 -0.93
N SER A 560 36.11 -2.52 -0.56
CA SER A 560 35.26 -2.16 0.57
C SER A 560 34.32 -1.03 0.20
N ILE A 561 33.30 -0.79 1.02
CA ILE A 561 32.39 0.33 0.87
C ILE A 561 32.60 1.29 2.04
N GLU A 562 32.76 2.57 1.73
CA GLU A 562 32.83 3.67 2.68
C GLU A 562 31.49 4.44 2.67
N LEU A 563 30.87 4.56 3.85
CA LEU A 563 29.74 5.44 4.11
C LEU A 563 30.24 6.63 4.95
N ARG A 564 30.02 7.85 4.46
CA ARG A 564 30.28 9.07 5.21
C ARG A 564 28.97 9.69 5.65
N VAL A 565 28.70 9.65 6.94
CA VAL A 565 27.50 10.19 7.57
C VAL A 565 27.84 11.56 8.15
N LYS A 566 27.32 12.60 7.51
CA LYS A 566 27.47 14.00 7.93
C LYS A 566 26.15 14.44 8.56
N SER A 567 26.22 14.93 9.79
CA SER A 567 25.04 15.51 10.44
C SER A 567 24.55 16.74 9.69
N SER A 568 23.25 16.84 9.40
CA SER A 568 22.64 18.10 8.93
C SER A 568 22.33 19.02 10.12
N ALA A 569 22.14 20.31 9.84
CA ALA A 569 21.83 21.31 10.86
C ALA A 569 20.45 21.02 11.49
N GLY A 570 20.42 20.77 12.80
CA GLY A 570 19.19 20.47 13.54
C GLY A 570 19.46 20.23 15.03
N PRO A 571 18.43 20.16 15.88
CA PRO A 571 18.58 19.97 17.33
C PRO A 571 19.19 18.61 17.71
N PHE A 572 19.20 17.64 16.79
CA PHE A 572 19.80 16.31 16.95
C PHE A 572 21.20 16.19 16.34
N ALA A 573 21.77 17.31 15.87
CA ALA A 573 23.05 17.31 15.20
C ALA A 573 24.24 17.09 16.15
N TYR A 574 25.30 16.45 15.65
CA TYR A 574 26.58 16.36 16.36
C TYR A 574 27.71 16.99 15.55
N ASP A 575 28.72 17.54 16.23
CA ASP A 575 29.89 18.17 15.62
C ASP A 575 30.87 17.12 15.06
N GLY A 576 30.48 16.43 13.98
CA GLY A 576 31.36 15.47 13.32
C GLY A 576 30.78 14.75 12.10
N GLU A 577 31.67 14.05 11.43
CA GLU A 577 31.40 13.07 10.37
C GLU A 577 31.72 11.69 10.91
N VAL A 578 30.82 10.72 10.69
CA VAL A 578 31.09 9.31 10.98
C VAL A 578 31.42 8.62 9.67
N VAL A 579 32.59 8.00 9.60
CA VAL A 579 33.03 7.21 8.46
C VAL A 579 32.94 5.74 8.82
N ILE A 580 32.14 5.00 8.07
CA ILE A 580 31.93 3.56 8.22
C ILE A 580 32.53 2.88 6.99
N THR A 581 33.56 2.06 7.18
CA THR A 581 34.16 1.29 6.08
C THR A 581 34.02 -0.20 6.36
N GLY A 582 33.48 -0.96 5.42
CA GLY A 582 33.29 -2.39 5.61
C GLY A 582 33.24 -3.22 4.32
N PRO A 583 33.21 -4.55 4.45
CA PRO A 583 33.06 -5.48 3.33
C PRO A 583 31.79 -5.18 2.51
N PRO A 584 31.85 -5.25 1.17
CA PRO A 584 30.71 -4.93 0.30
C PRO A 584 29.46 -5.82 0.51
N GLU A 585 29.65 -7.04 1.00
CA GLU A 585 28.61 -8.01 1.35
C GLU A 585 28.04 -7.84 2.77
N MET A 586 28.60 -6.96 3.59
CA MET A 586 28.10 -6.69 4.93
C MET A 586 26.69 -6.09 4.84
N LEU A 587 25.75 -6.63 5.61
CA LEU A 587 24.39 -6.09 5.65
C LEU A 587 24.39 -4.69 6.24
N VAL A 588 23.69 -3.75 5.60
CA VAL A 588 23.56 -2.34 6.03
C VAL A 588 23.13 -2.27 7.49
N ARG A 589 22.09 -3.03 7.86
CA ARG A 589 21.62 -3.16 9.25
C ARG A 589 22.72 -3.60 10.20
N GLN A 590 23.53 -4.59 9.83
CA GLN A 590 24.62 -5.09 10.66
C GLN A 590 25.75 -4.05 10.79
N ALA A 591 26.06 -3.33 9.71
CA ALA A 591 27.06 -2.27 9.72
C ALA A 591 26.66 -1.13 10.67
N PHE A 592 25.44 -0.59 10.55
CA PHE A 592 24.95 0.47 11.43
C PHE A 592 24.83 0.01 12.88
N ALA A 593 24.31 -1.20 13.14
CA ALA A 593 24.19 -1.74 14.50
C ALA A 593 25.57 -1.88 15.18
N GLN A 594 26.57 -2.40 14.46
CA GLN A 594 27.93 -2.51 14.99
C GLN A 594 28.56 -1.14 15.19
N ALA A 595 28.37 -0.20 14.26
CA ALA A 595 28.88 1.16 14.40
C ALA A 595 28.30 1.88 15.62
N ARG A 596 26.98 1.77 15.84
CA ARG A 596 26.31 2.33 17.02
C ARG A 596 26.90 1.77 18.32
N ARG A 597 27.05 0.45 18.42
CA ARG A 597 27.67 -0.20 19.59
C ARG A 597 29.10 0.29 19.85
N LEU A 598 29.91 0.46 18.80
CA LEU A 598 31.28 0.96 18.92
C LEU A 598 31.34 2.42 19.39
N LEU A 599 30.40 3.26 18.94
CA LEU A 599 30.30 4.66 19.34
C LEU A 599 29.81 4.79 20.80
N ASP A 600 28.81 4.01 21.19
CA ASP A 600 28.25 3.98 22.56
C ASP A 600 29.29 3.54 23.60
N GLN A 601 30.08 2.51 23.29
CA GLN A 601 31.13 1.99 24.19
C GLN A 601 32.25 2.99 24.44
N LYS A 602 32.51 3.91 23.51
CA LYS A 602 33.65 4.84 23.60
C LYS A 602 33.41 6.05 24.50
N SER A 603 32.22 6.20 25.12
CA SER A 603 31.88 7.31 26.03
C SER A 603 32.49 8.64 25.58
N MET A 604 32.22 9.03 24.34
CA MET A 604 32.78 10.24 23.76
C MET A 604 32.20 11.44 24.51
N GLN A 605 33.02 12.09 25.33
CA GLN A 605 32.72 13.22 26.23
C GLN A 605 31.58 14.11 25.73
N GLY A 606 30.35 13.84 26.18
CA GLY A 606 29.18 14.69 25.96
C GLY A 606 28.61 14.76 24.54
N ARG A 607 29.00 13.87 23.60
CA ARG A 607 28.47 13.85 22.23
C ARG A 607 27.62 12.61 22.00
N THR A 608 26.35 12.80 21.68
CA THR A 608 25.46 11.69 21.24
C THR A 608 25.51 11.64 19.72
N VAL A 609 25.92 10.49 19.17
CA VAL A 609 25.98 10.28 17.72
C VAL A 609 24.80 9.42 17.32
N TYR A 610 23.95 9.95 16.44
CA TYR A 610 22.81 9.21 15.89
C TYR A 610 23.19 8.74 14.48
N LEU A 611 23.14 7.43 14.28
CA LEU A 611 23.26 6.84 12.95
C LEU A 611 21.85 6.74 12.34
N PRO A 612 21.73 6.91 11.02
CA PRO A 612 20.46 6.80 10.31
C PRO A 612 19.68 5.52 10.60
N TYR A 613 18.37 5.66 10.76
CA TYR A 613 17.44 4.53 10.91
C TYR A 613 16.74 4.15 9.63
N HIS A 614 16.60 5.12 8.72
CA HIS A 614 16.21 4.87 7.35
C HIS A 614 17.11 5.67 6.43
N LEU A 615 17.14 5.28 5.17
CA LEU A 615 17.88 5.94 4.12
C LEU A 615 16.92 6.21 2.97
N GLU A 616 16.91 7.45 2.53
CA GLU A 616 16.08 7.99 1.46
C GLU A 616 16.95 8.59 0.37
N SER A 617 16.46 8.60 -0.86
CA SER A 617 17.14 9.24 -1.97
C SER A 617 17.05 10.76 -1.85
N ALA A 618 18.19 11.44 -1.86
CA ALA A 618 18.23 12.90 -1.81
C ALA A 618 17.68 13.57 -3.10
N GLY A 619 17.67 12.86 -4.23
CA GLY A 619 17.33 13.42 -5.55
C GLY A 619 16.15 12.74 -6.24
N GLN A 620 15.46 11.81 -5.57
CA GLN A 620 14.24 11.18 -6.08
C GLN A 620 13.13 11.42 -5.06
N ALA A 621 12.29 12.41 -5.33
CA ALA A 621 11.13 12.76 -4.52
C ALA A 621 9.92 13.00 -5.41
N LEU A 622 8.74 12.70 -4.86
CA LEU A 622 7.49 13.26 -5.34
C LEU A 622 7.26 14.57 -4.60
N GLU A 623 7.30 15.68 -5.34
CA GLU A 623 6.99 17.02 -4.83
C GLU A 623 5.49 17.10 -4.50
N ASP A 624 5.15 17.80 -3.42
CA ASP A 624 3.75 18.04 -3.02
C ASP A 624 2.93 16.75 -2.84
N GLY A 625 3.47 15.75 -2.14
CA GLY A 625 2.84 14.45 -1.82
C GLY A 625 1.60 14.52 -0.90
N GLY A 626 0.87 15.63 -0.94
CA GLY A 626 -0.35 15.91 -0.18
C GLY A 626 -0.05 16.30 1.27
N LEU A 627 -0.81 15.70 2.20
CA LEU A 627 -0.73 15.97 3.65
C LEU A 627 0.66 15.72 4.27
N TYR A 628 1.54 14.98 3.58
CA TYR A 628 2.85 14.58 4.07
C TYR A 628 4.01 15.46 3.55
N GLY A 629 3.74 16.41 2.66
CA GLY A 629 4.79 17.17 1.96
C GLY A 629 5.56 16.31 0.96
N ASP A 630 6.80 16.69 0.65
CA ASP A 630 7.65 15.96 -0.29
C ASP A 630 7.95 14.53 0.20
N LEU A 631 7.68 13.54 -0.65
CA LEU A 631 7.93 12.13 -0.36
C LEU A 631 9.19 11.66 -1.07
N HIS A 632 10.23 11.34 -0.31
CA HIS A 632 11.46 10.78 -0.85
C HIS A 632 11.39 9.27 -1.04
N VAL A 633 12.06 8.77 -2.08
CA VAL A 633 12.19 7.33 -2.31
C VAL A 633 12.98 6.69 -1.18
N ARG A 634 12.34 5.78 -0.43
CA ARG A 634 12.98 5.00 0.62
C ARG A 634 13.85 3.90 0.02
N VAL A 635 15.13 3.89 0.41
CA VAL A 635 16.15 2.94 -0.04
C VAL A 635 16.35 1.83 0.98
N TRP A 636 16.33 2.18 2.27
CA TRP A 636 16.53 1.24 3.37
C TRP A 636 15.83 1.73 4.64
N GLU A 637 15.41 0.82 5.51
CA GLU A 637 14.97 1.17 6.88
C GLU A 637 15.25 0.02 7.85
N ASN A 638 15.45 0.35 9.13
CA ASN A 638 15.65 -0.61 10.20
C ASN A 638 14.32 -1.07 10.81
N ARG A 639 13.41 -1.63 10.00
CA ARG A 639 12.11 -2.17 10.46
C ARG A 639 12.03 -3.68 10.26
N LEU A 640 11.24 -4.34 11.12
CA LEU A 640 10.94 -5.77 10.98
C LEU A 640 10.17 -6.01 9.67
N GLY A 641 10.64 -6.96 8.85
CA GLY A 641 10.04 -7.27 7.55
C GLY A 641 10.67 -6.52 6.37
N SER A 642 11.47 -5.48 6.61
CA SER A 642 12.15 -4.75 5.53
C SER A 642 13.20 -5.65 4.85
N PRO A 643 13.27 -5.65 3.51
CA PRO A 643 14.28 -6.42 2.78
C PRO A 643 15.70 -6.03 3.20
N ALA A 644 16.55 -7.04 3.40
CA ALA A 644 17.95 -6.81 3.77
C ALA A 644 18.72 -6.21 2.59
N LEU A 645 19.59 -5.22 2.83
CA LEU A 645 20.54 -4.71 1.84
C LEU A 645 21.97 -4.93 2.32
N THR A 646 22.92 -5.10 1.39
CA THR A 646 24.36 -5.01 1.70
C THR A 646 24.88 -3.60 1.43
N LEU A 647 26.04 -3.25 1.99
CA LEU A 647 26.69 -1.95 1.74
C LEU A 647 26.87 -1.66 0.24
N ALA A 648 27.18 -2.67 -0.57
CA ALA A 648 27.33 -2.53 -2.02
C ALA A 648 26.06 -2.02 -2.73
N HIS A 649 24.87 -2.34 -2.21
CA HIS A 649 23.61 -1.89 -2.80
C HIS A 649 23.39 -0.39 -2.66
N LEU A 650 24.08 0.27 -1.72
CA LEU A 650 23.98 1.71 -1.50
C LEU A 650 24.87 2.52 -2.47
N THR A 651 25.81 1.88 -3.18
CA THR A 651 26.68 2.60 -4.13
C THR A 651 25.93 3.20 -5.33
N PRO A 652 25.03 2.47 -6.02
CA PRO A 652 24.31 3.03 -7.17
C PRO A 652 23.19 4.00 -6.80
N THR A 653 22.87 4.18 -5.51
CA THR A 653 21.76 5.04 -5.08
C THR A 653 22.13 6.52 -5.01
N GLY A 654 23.43 6.84 -5.14
CA GLY A 654 23.92 8.21 -4.99
C GLY A 654 23.86 8.69 -3.54
N PRO A 655 23.84 10.01 -3.30
CA PRO A 655 23.73 10.57 -1.96
C PRO A 655 22.38 10.21 -1.34
N LEU A 656 22.41 9.86 -0.05
CA LEU A 656 21.24 9.47 0.73
C LEU A 656 21.03 10.47 1.88
N ILE A 657 19.82 10.46 2.43
CA ILE A 657 19.42 11.26 3.60
C ILE A 657 18.60 10.41 4.57
N ASP A 658 18.44 10.88 5.81
CA ASP A 658 17.61 10.27 6.86
C ASP A 658 16.65 11.34 7.41
N GLY A 659 15.50 11.56 6.75
CA GLY A 659 14.46 12.48 7.22
C GLY A 659 14.94 13.90 7.61
N GLY A 660 16.04 14.38 7.00
CA GLY A 660 16.66 15.68 7.32
C GLY A 660 17.70 15.69 8.45
N LEU A 661 18.02 14.56 9.08
CA LEU A 661 18.95 14.45 10.22
C LEU A 661 20.43 14.29 9.82
N ALA A 662 20.68 13.58 8.73
CA ALA A 662 22.02 13.40 8.18
C ALA A 662 22.00 13.29 6.65
N THR A 663 23.12 13.65 6.05
CA THR A 663 23.47 13.32 4.66
C THR A 663 24.48 12.19 4.65
N ILE A 664 24.32 11.25 3.72
CA ILE A 664 25.14 10.05 3.62
C ILE A 664 25.73 9.97 2.21
N GLU A 665 27.04 10.02 2.12
CA GLU A 665 27.78 9.77 0.89
C GLU A 665 28.30 8.32 0.88
N VAL A 666 28.15 7.64 -0.25
CA VAL A 666 28.54 6.24 -0.42
C VAL A 666 29.60 6.12 -1.50
N GLN A 667 30.71 5.48 -1.19
CA GLN A 667 31.84 5.31 -2.12
C GLN A 667 32.41 3.90 -2.05
N ALA A 668 32.70 3.32 -3.23
CA ALA A 668 33.47 2.09 -3.32
C ALA A 668 34.97 2.38 -3.20
N GLN A 669 35.66 1.58 -2.42
CA GLN A 669 37.09 1.70 -2.14
C GLN A 669 37.84 0.47 -2.68
N GLY A 670 39.00 0.70 -3.30
CA GLY A 670 39.86 -0.38 -3.81
C GLY A 670 40.62 -1.14 -2.72
N ALA A 671 40.68 -0.59 -1.50
CA ALA A 671 41.30 -1.24 -0.36
C ALA A 671 40.37 -2.29 0.25
N GLU A 672 40.89 -3.50 0.49
CA GLU A 672 40.15 -4.57 1.15
C GLU A 672 40.15 -4.35 2.66
N VAL A 673 38.98 -4.41 3.28
CA VAL A 673 38.81 -4.36 4.73
C VAL A 673 38.09 -5.63 5.16
N THR A 674 38.68 -6.39 6.08
CA THR A 674 38.15 -7.71 6.51
C THR A 674 37.00 -7.63 7.52
N GLY A 675 36.69 -6.42 8.03
CA GLY A 675 35.66 -6.18 9.04
C GLY A 675 35.17 -4.73 9.01
N LEU A 676 34.40 -4.34 10.02
CA LEU A 676 33.89 -2.97 10.10
C LEU A 676 34.92 -2.05 10.77
N THR A 677 35.28 -0.97 10.09
CA THR A 677 36.03 0.16 10.65
C THR A 677 35.09 1.34 10.83
N VAL A 678 35.17 2.00 11.99
CA VAL A 678 34.37 3.20 12.29
C VAL A 678 35.28 4.29 12.81
N GLU A 679 35.30 5.41 12.11
CA GLU A 679 36.06 6.61 12.46
C GLU A 679 35.10 7.77 12.70
N LEU A 680 35.38 8.58 13.73
CA LEU A 680 34.66 9.82 14.00
C LEU A 680 35.61 10.99 13.73
N GLN A 681 35.31 11.78 12.72
CA GLN A 681 36.07 12.97 12.35
C GLN A 681 35.36 14.20 12.89
N ALA A 682 36.07 15.01 13.68
CA ALA A 682 35.55 16.31 14.11
C ALA A 682 35.57 17.27 12.92
N VAL A 683 34.40 17.55 12.35
CA VAL A 683 34.27 18.56 11.30
C VAL A 683 34.16 19.91 12.00
N ASN A 684 35.05 20.84 11.69
CA ASN A 684 34.90 22.22 12.14
C ASN A 684 33.78 22.85 11.29
N PRO A 685 32.62 23.23 11.84
CA PRO A 685 31.53 23.81 11.04
C PRO A 685 31.89 25.16 10.38
N ARG A 686 33.12 25.66 10.57
CA ARG A 686 33.66 26.87 9.92
C ARG A 686 34.71 26.61 8.82
N SER A 687 35.12 25.37 8.56
CA SER A 687 35.92 25.06 7.37
C SER A 687 34.96 24.76 6.23
N GLY A 688 34.62 25.80 5.47
CA GLY A 688 33.71 25.73 4.32
C GLY A 688 34.22 24.87 3.18
#